data_AF-A0A9E1IH98-F1
#
_entry.id   AF-A0A9E1IH98-F1
#
_cell.length_a   1.000
_cell.length_b   1.000
_cell.length_c   1.000
_cell.angle_alpha   90.00
_cell.angle_beta   90.00
_cell.angle_gamma   90.00
#
_symmetry.space_group_name_H-M   'P 1'
#
loop_
_entity.id
_entity.type
_entity.pdbx_description
1 polymer ?
#
loop_
_entity_poly.entity_id
_entity_poly.type
_entity_poly.pdbx_seq_one_letter_code
_entity_poly.pdbx_strand_id
1 'polypeptide(L)'
;MVAPLSLLLACLAFGGTSEQAAERAVDLIDRLYLYPEKLDHQELLFSAGTGLANRLDWLVADVDGEVLHLRHGNGDELGLVTVESMDGLPEALRTLESLVTKSAYDVGDLDVRLELLKGMTYGLDRYSRVLEGERLERFDVRLKGTLVGVGATLRLVDNRLRTEELVTGGPAELGGLLVGDILMRIDGRSTVNMPVKEATRRIRGQKETDVVLTVERDGETLDLILTRAEVTVPNVHTRVLDENVGYIKIDHVSQRTVTNLKAALSSLGDLGALAKGLVIDLRGNTGGSMKEAARSADEFLKSGMLLRTAGPDGGRVQNLQARMDAEDAGTELAIPIAVLMDERTASGAEILAGALFQLDRVVLVGTRSYGKGTVQKKYNLDDDTSFKLTVAQYLLADDRVIADVGLVPDVVLASVVLDGYGVRYRGWDADRTHTPWEEIVPNVIEYDGWRDAAEWETDLARELARRAVAETADATRGATLQALKDAAAQVRVEQEGHLVSAFEAHGINWSPALEDGPDSEARVHLTASRDSGDADVIVVEAEVENTGQQPLARTLIELECDTFSAWSGLVVPVGWVEVGEKVTGKVSIPLRPGINPRQDEVEVRLRADSRLSLLVGEEVLEAGSSPLPRIRVSARLVGEGEDKRASVAVRNFSPYSIEGVEVYFEHPGDLDVELIDRASRVPELAPRGTSVFDLAVWVGPEAPDVVPLNLVVDTDDFNELAEWPLNLPLDGSEVVVEAPSIAASNHVLSAPVGGFVLPVVA
;
A
#
# COMPACT_ATOMS: atom_id res chain seq x y z
N MET A 1 -24.87 -43.74 -29.31
CA MET A 1 -23.86 -43.96 -28.26
C MET A 1 -23.80 -42.68 -27.45
N VAL A 2 -24.45 -42.68 -26.29
CA VAL A 2 -24.55 -41.55 -25.38
C VAL A 2 -23.44 -41.73 -24.35
N ALA A 3 -22.43 -40.85 -24.36
CA ALA A 3 -21.49 -40.69 -23.26
C ALA A 3 -22.09 -39.67 -22.26
N PRO A 4 -21.91 -39.85 -20.94
CA PRO A 4 -22.79 -39.20 -19.99
C PRO A 4 -22.40 -37.74 -19.77
N LEU A 5 -23.42 -36.89 -19.79
CA LEU A 5 -23.44 -35.46 -19.49
C LEU A 5 -23.11 -35.15 -18.01
N SER A 6 -22.55 -36.10 -17.26
CA SER A 6 -22.42 -36.06 -15.80
C SER A 6 -21.10 -35.52 -15.27
N LEU A 7 -20.12 -35.22 -16.13
CA LEU A 7 -18.83 -34.61 -15.69
C LEU A 7 -18.77 -33.09 -15.86
N LEU A 8 -19.69 -32.47 -16.60
CA LEU A 8 -19.67 -31.02 -16.87
C LEU A 8 -20.70 -30.22 -16.04
N LEU A 9 -21.59 -30.89 -15.31
CA LEU A 9 -22.60 -30.27 -14.45
C LEU A 9 -22.27 -30.31 -12.95
N ALA A 10 -21.14 -30.91 -12.55
CA ALA A 10 -20.72 -30.97 -11.15
C ALA A 10 -19.91 -29.73 -10.68
N CYS A 11 -19.55 -28.81 -11.57
CA CYS A 11 -18.76 -27.62 -11.22
C CYS A 11 -19.59 -26.34 -10.96
N LEU A 12 -20.93 -26.43 -10.89
CA LEU A 12 -21.80 -25.23 -10.81
C LEU A 12 -22.84 -25.25 -9.70
N ALA A 13 -22.77 -26.15 -8.73
CA ALA A 13 -23.68 -26.14 -7.59
C ALA A 13 -23.10 -26.87 -6.36
N PHE A 14 -22.14 -26.26 -5.68
CA PHE A 14 -21.81 -26.63 -4.29
C PHE A 14 -21.36 -25.36 -3.56
N GLY A 15 -22.27 -24.77 -2.77
CA GLY A 15 -21.87 -23.99 -1.61
C GLY A 15 -21.20 -24.98 -0.66
N GLY A 16 -19.87 -24.99 -0.66
CA GLY A 16 -19.06 -25.92 0.13
C GLY A 16 -19.04 -25.50 1.59
N THR A 17 -19.01 -26.49 2.48
CA THR A 17 -18.64 -26.27 3.89
C THR A 17 -17.18 -25.81 3.97
N SER A 18 -16.81 -25.13 5.06
CA SER A 18 -15.43 -24.71 5.34
C SER A 18 -14.41 -25.86 5.24
N GLU A 19 -14.82 -27.11 5.50
CA GLU A 19 -14.01 -28.32 5.36
C GLU A 19 -13.46 -28.54 3.93
N GLN A 20 -14.24 -28.20 2.89
CA GLN A 20 -13.81 -28.34 1.49
C GLN A 20 -12.80 -27.26 1.06
N ALA A 21 -12.74 -26.14 1.78
CA ALA A 21 -11.89 -25.01 1.43
C ALA A 21 -10.40 -25.35 1.55
N ALA A 22 -10.01 -26.08 2.61
CA ALA A 22 -8.62 -26.44 2.84
C ALA A 22 -8.10 -27.49 1.84
N GLU A 23 -8.88 -28.54 1.60
CA GLU A 23 -8.55 -29.55 0.58
C GLU A 23 -8.43 -28.92 -0.81
N ARG A 24 -9.37 -28.03 -1.14
CA ARG A 24 -9.36 -27.29 -2.40
C ARG A 24 -8.15 -26.35 -2.50
N ALA A 25 -7.77 -25.67 -1.42
CA ALA A 25 -6.60 -24.80 -1.42
C ALA A 25 -5.32 -25.60 -1.68
N VAL A 26 -5.13 -26.73 -1.01
CA VAL A 26 -3.96 -27.60 -1.22
C VAL A 26 -3.94 -28.18 -2.63
N ASP A 27 -5.06 -28.68 -3.17
CA ASP A 27 -5.15 -29.17 -4.57
C ASP A 27 -4.79 -28.07 -5.58
N LEU A 28 -5.24 -26.83 -5.34
CA LEU A 28 -4.89 -25.70 -6.19
C LEU A 28 -3.40 -25.37 -6.13
N ILE A 29 -2.78 -25.40 -4.95
CA ILE A 29 -1.34 -25.17 -4.78
C ILE A 29 -0.55 -26.24 -5.53
N ASP A 30 -0.79 -27.51 -5.22
CA ASP A 30 -0.04 -28.63 -5.79
C ASP A 30 -0.10 -28.66 -7.32
N ARG A 31 -1.26 -28.34 -7.90
CA ARG A 31 -1.48 -28.47 -9.34
C ARG A 31 -1.14 -27.22 -10.15
N LEU A 32 -1.29 -26.03 -9.57
CA LEU A 32 -1.32 -24.78 -10.34
C LEU A 32 -0.28 -23.77 -9.88
N TYR A 33 0.40 -24.00 -8.75
CA TYR A 33 1.42 -23.08 -8.28
C TYR A 33 2.59 -22.98 -9.27
N LEU A 34 3.10 -21.76 -9.47
CA LEU A 34 4.12 -21.47 -10.48
C LEU A 34 5.45 -22.18 -10.24
N TYR A 35 5.83 -22.37 -8.96
CA TYR A 35 7.14 -22.91 -8.56
C TYR A 35 6.96 -24.23 -7.81
N PRO A 36 6.52 -25.31 -8.48
CA PRO A 36 6.29 -26.60 -7.82
C PRO A 36 7.57 -27.16 -7.17
N GLU A 37 8.75 -26.83 -7.70
CA GLU A 37 10.05 -27.22 -7.14
C GLU A 37 10.40 -26.52 -5.82
N LYS A 38 9.70 -25.44 -5.47
CA LYS A 38 9.84 -24.71 -4.20
C LYS A 38 8.79 -25.14 -3.17
N LEU A 39 7.86 -26.02 -3.51
CA LEU A 39 6.86 -26.48 -2.57
C LEU A 39 7.49 -27.42 -1.54
N ASP A 40 7.52 -26.96 -0.30
CA ASP A 40 7.87 -27.76 0.86
C ASP A 40 6.64 -27.91 1.76
N HIS A 41 6.11 -29.13 1.82
CA HIS A 41 4.93 -29.47 2.61
C HIS A 41 5.14 -29.25 4.12
N GLN A 42 6.37 -29.40 4.62
CA GLN A 42 6.71 -29.11 6.01
C GLN A 42 6.72 -27.61 6.25
N GLU A 43 7.36 -26.83 5.38
CA GLU A 43 7.35 -25.36 5.47
C GLU A 43 5.93 -24.78 5.41
N LEU A 44 5.06 -25.35 4.57
CA LEU A 44 3.64 -24.97 4.49
C LEU A 44 2.88 -25.29 5.79
N LEU A 45 3.14 -26.45 6.41
CA LEU A 45 2.57 -26.80 7.71
C LEU A 45 3.07 -25.86 8.81
N PHE A 46 4.38 -25.58 8.85
CA PHE A 46 4.99 -24.69 9.83
C PHE A 46 4.45 -23.27 9.69
N SER A 47 4.38 -22.76 8.46
CA SER A 47 3.81 -21.45 8.16
C SER A 47 2.34 -21.34 8.58
N ALA A 48 1.55 -22.42 8.41
CA ALA A 48 0.18 -22.48 8.92
C ALA A 48 0.12 -22.38 10.44
N GLY A 49 0.93 -23.17 11.15
CA GLY A 49 1.02 -23.17 12.61
C GLY A 49 1.48 -21.82 13.18
N THR A 50 2.56 -21.25 12.63
CA THR A 50 3.07 -19.92 13.00
C THR A 50 2.05 -18.82 12.69
N GLY A 51 1.38 -18.90 11.53
CA GLY A 51 0.30 -17.96 11.18
C GLY A 51 -0.83 -17.96 12.20
N LEU A 52 -1.25 -19.14 12.67
CA LEU A 52 -2.26 -19.28 13.72
C LEU A 52 -1.75 -18.78 15.08
N ALA A 53 -0.50 -19.08 15.46
CA ALA A 53 0.11 -18.59 16.69
C ALA A 53 0.21 -17.06 16.75
N ASN A 54 0.37 -16.40 15.59
CA ASN A 54 0.32 -14.93 15.52
C ASN A 54 -1.07 -14.33 15.80
N ARG A 55 -2.12 -15.15 15.85
CA ARG A 55 -3.51 -14.72 16.14
C ARG A 55 -3.98 -15.10 17.53
N LEU A 56 -3.33 -16.07 18.16
CA LEU A 56 -3.66 -16.58 19.49
C LEU A 56 -2.46 -16.32 20.42
N ASP A 57 -2.59 -15.34 21.30
CA ASP A 57 -1.52 -14.87 22.19
C ASP A 57 -0.95 -15.95 23.13
N TRP A 58 -1.77 -16.96 23.44
CA TRP A 58 -1.40 -18.09 24.27
C TRP A 58 -0.72 -19.21 23.48
N LEU A 59 -0.87 -19.28 22.16
CA LEU A 59 -0.40 -20.39 21.34
C LEU A 59 1.06 -20.18 20.92
N VAL A 60 1.88 -21.20 21.15
CA VAL A 60 3.25 -21.27 20.67
C VAL A 60 3.38 -22.43 19.69
N ALA A 61 3.90 -22.12 18.51
CA ALA A 61 4.19 -23.08 17.45
C ALA A 61 5.70 -23.15 17.25
N ASP A 62 6.32 -24.22 17.76
CA ASP A 62 7.78 -24.45 17.66
C ASP A 62 8.07 -25.56 16.65
N VAL A 63 9.16 -25.42 15.91
CA VAL A 63 9.62 -26.42 14.95
C VAL A 63 10.84 -27.14 15.50
N ASP A 64 10.78 -28.47 15.61
CA ASP A 64 11.91 -29.33 15.92
C ASP A 64 12.09 -30.38 14.80
N GLY A 65 13.05 -30.15 13.92
CA GLY A 65 13.23 -30.95 12.71
C GLY A 65 11.99 -30.90 11.81
N GLU A 66 11.35 -32.06 11.61
CA GLU A 66 10.15 -32.22 10.77
C GLU A 66 8.84 -32.15 11.57
N VAL A 67 8.92 -31.84 12.87
CA VAL A 67 7.78 -31.87 13.80
C VAL A 67 7.38 -30.46 14.20
N LEU A 68 6.10 -30.15 14.04
CA LEU A 68 5.48 -28.94 14.57
C LEU A 68 4.91 -29.23 15.97
N HIS A 69 5.48 -28.59 16.98
CA HIS A 69 5.04 -28.63 18.36
C HIS A 69 4.07 -27.49 18.64
N LEU A 70 2.83 -27.81 19.01
CA LEU A 70 1.88 -26.83 19.53
C LEU A 70 1.84 -26.92 21.05
N ARG A 71 2.09 -25.80 21.71
CA ARG A 71 2.02 -25.67 23.16
C ARG A 71 1.42 -24.33 23.56
N HIS A 72 0.92 -24.26 24.78
CA HIS A 72 0.53 -23.02 25.41
C HIS A 72 1.78 -22.31 25.96
N GLY A 73 1.77 -20.98 26.04
CA GLY A 73 2.90 -20.17 26.53
C GLY A 73 3.33 -20.48 27.97
N ASN A 74 2.46 -21.13 28.76
CA ASN A 74 2.75 -21.61 30.11
C ASN A 74 3.51 -22.96 30.14
N GLY A 75 3.73 -23.59 28.98
CA GLY A 75 4.41 -24.88 28.83
C GLY A 75 3.49 -26.09 28.66
N ASP A 76 2.15 -25.94 28.70
CA ASP A 76 1.22 -27.06 28.47
C ASP A 76 1.27 -27.51 27.01
N GLU A 77 1.53 -28.80 26.77
CA GLU A 77 1.60 -29.36 25.42
C GLU A 77 0.20 -29.63 24.87
N LEU A 78 -0.13 -29.07 23.70
CA LEU A 78 -1.39 -29.36 23.00
C LEU A 78 -1.24 -30.60 22.14
N GLY A 79 -0.14 -30.70 21.39
CA GLY A 79 0.17 -31.86 20.57
C GLY A 79 1.23 -31.58 19.50
N LEU A 80 1.51 -32.64 18.74
CA LEU A 80 2.52 -32.66 17.69
C LEU A 80 1.86 -32.94 16.35
N VAL A 81 2.30 -32.26 15.30
CA VAL A 81 1.82 -32.50 13.94
C VAL A 81 3.01 -32.64 13.00
N THR A 82 2.94 -33.63 12.12
CA THR A 82 3.92 -33.89 11.06
C THR A 82 3.18 -34.05 9.74
N VAL A 83 3.88 -33.82 8.65
CA VAL A 83 3.38 -34.09 7.30
C VAL A 83 4.51 -34.68 6.46
N GLU A 84 4.22 -35.77 5.74
CA GLU A 84 5.20 -36.49 4.92
C GLU A 84 5.09 -36.17 3.42
N SER A 85 3.98 -35.53 2.99
CA SER A 85 3.72 -35.17 1.61
C SER A 85 2.64 -34.09 1.47
N MET A 86 2.54 -33.47 0.29
CA MET A 86 1.44 -32.55 -0.04
C MET A 86 0.06 -33.19 0.13
N ASP A 87 -0.09 -34.47 -0.22
CA ASP A 87 -1.36 -35.22 -0.04
C ASP A 87 -1.78 -35.34 1.44
N GLY A 88 -0.80 -35.36 2.36
CA GLY A 88 -1.04 -35.42 3.79
C GLY A 88 -1.35 -34.07 4.45
N LEU A 89 -1.05 -32.95 3.76
CA LEU A 89 -1.18 -31.61 4.32
C LEU A 89 -2.61 -31.25 4.75
N PRO A 90 -3.69 -31.60 4.01
CA PRO A 90 -5.05 -31.32 4.47
C PRO A 90 -5.39 -31.98 5.81
N GLU A 91 -4.92 -33.21 6.03
CA GLU A 91 -5.11 -33.92 7.31
C GLU A 91 -4.28 -33.32 8.44
N ALA A 92 -3.05 -32.90 8.14
CA ALA A 92 -2.21 -32.19 9.11
C ALA A 92 -2.85 -30.86 9.55
N LEU A 93 -3.41 -30.07 8.61
CA LEU A 93 -4.14 -28.84 8.92
C LEU A 93 -5.40 -29.11 9.76
N ARG A 94 -6.16 -30.18 9.46
CA ARG A 94 -7.29 -30.60 10.30
C ARG A 94 -6.85 -31.01 11.70
N THR A 95 -5.69 -31.63 11.82
CA THR A 95 -5.11 -32.00 13.12
C THR A 95 -4.74 -30.74 13.90
N LEU A 96 -4.08 -29.75 13.30
CA LEU A 96 -3.79 -28.46 13.94
C LEU A 96 -5.07 -27.76 14.41
N GLU A 97 -6.07 -27.66 13.55
CA GLU A 97 -7.37 -27.08 13.88
C GLU A 97 -8.00 -27.82 15.07
N SER A 98 -8.00 -29.16 15.04
CA SER A 98 -8.58 -29.97 16.12
C SER A 98 -7.81 -29.84 17.44
N LEU A 99 -6.48 -29.71 17.41
CA LEU A 99 -5.69 -29.56 18.64
C LEU A 99 -6.00 -28.24 19.34
N VAL A 100 -6.14 -27.16 18.57
CA VAL A 100 -6.44 -25.82 19.08
C VAL A 100 -7.89 -25.70 19.52
N THR A 101 -8.85 -26.11 18.68
CA THR A 101 -10.29 -25.97 18.95
C THR A 101 -10.81 -26.90 20.07
N LYS A 102 -10.16 -28.05 20.30
CA LYS A 102 -10.51 -28.96 21.41
C LYS A 102 -9.68 -28.70 22.67
N SER A 103 -8.77 -27.72 22.64
CA SER A 103 -8.01 -27.35 23.82
C SER A 103 -8.93 -26.74 24.89
N ALA A 104 -8.42 -26.59 26.10
CA ALA A 104 -9.14 -25.91 27.18
C ALA A 104 -9.06 -24.37 27.10
N TYR A 105 -8.36 -23.83 26.09
CA TYR A 105 -8.08 -22.41 25.95
C TYR A 105 -9.04 -21.76 24.96
N ASP A 106 -9.38 -20.50 25.23
CA ASP A 106 -10.32 -19.76 24.41
C ASP A 106 -9.69 -19.36 23.07
N VAL A 107 -10.44 -19.56 22.00
CA VAL A 107 -10.08 -19.13 20.64
C VAL A 107 -10.94 -17.95 20.16
N GLY A 108 -11.88 -17.50 20.99
CA GLY A 108 -12.85 -16.46 20.65
C GLY A 108 -13.68 -16.83 19.41
N ASP A 109 -13.98 -15.80 18.61
CA ASP A 109 -14.69 -15.95 17.32
C ASP A 109 -13.75 -16.25 16.14
N LEU A 110 -12.50 -16.67 16.42
CA LEU A 110 -11.51 -16.91 15.39
C LEU A 110 -11.89 -18.10 14.51
N ASP A 111 -11.96 -17.89 13.20
CA ASP A 111 -11.96 -19.01 12.25
C ASP A 111 -10.54 -19.60 12.16
N VAL A 112 -10.26 -20.55 13.04
CA VAL A 112 -8.96 -21.25 13.13
C VAL A 112 -8.55 -21.83 11.78
N ARG A 113 -9.49 -22.39 11.02
CA ARG A 113 -9.19 -22.98 9.71
C ARG A 113 -8.73 -21.92 8.73
N LEU A 114 -9.43 -20.79 8.69
CA LEU A 114 -9.07 -19.70 7.81
C LEU A 114 -7.69 -19.11 8.15
N GLU A 115 -7.36 -18.97 9.43
CA GLU A 115 -6.03 -18.51 9.85
C GLU A 115 -4.93 -19.50 9.50
N LEU A 116 -5.18 -20.80 9.61
CA LEU A 116 -4.26 -21.83 9.12
C LEU A 116 -4.03 -21.68 7.61
N LEU A 117 -5.09 -21.47 6.83
CA LEU A 117 -4.95 -21.24 5.38
C LEU A 117 -4.19 -19.95 5.07
N LYS A 118 -4.43 -18.85 5.80
CA LYS A 118 -3.66 -17.60 5.66
C LYS A 118 -2.19 -17.84 5.97
N GLY A 119 -1.89 -18.50 7.08
CA GLY A 119 -0.53 -18.86 7.49
C GLY A 119 0.19 -19.69 6.44
N MET A 120 -0.47 -20.73 5.92
CA MET A 120 0.07 -21.59 4.86
C MET A 120 0.55 -20.78 3.64
N THR A 121 -0.16 -19.69 3.27
CA THR A 121 0.23 -18.87 2.11
C THR A 121 1.53 -18.10 2.29
N TYR A 122 2.02 -17.93 3.53
CA TYR A 122 3.31 -17.30 3.80
C TYR A 122 4.49 -18.15 3.31
N GLY A 123 4.34 -19.47 3.29
CA GLY A 123 5.33 -20.41 2.75
C GLY A 123 5.31 -20.55 1.22
N LEU A 124 4.53 -19.72 0.50
CA LEU A 124 4.49 -19.74 -0.97
C LEU A 124 5.30 -18.58 -1.58
N ASP A 125 4.67 -17.41 -1.68
CA ASP A 125 5.28 -16.19 -2.20
C ASP A 125 4.56 -14.95 -1.67
N ARG A 126 5.16 -13.77 -1.85
CA ARG A 126 4.61 -12.50 -1.36
C ARG A 126 3.28 -12.07 -2.00
N TYR A 127 2.82 -12.72 -3.07
CA TYR A 127 1.61 -12.38 -3.83
C TYR A 127 0.43 -13.33 -3.57
N SER A 128 0.71 -14.61 -3.32
CA SER A 128 -0.25 -15.66 -3.02
C SER A 128 -0.84 -15.44 -1.62
N ARG A 129 -2.17 -15.48 -1.50
CA ARG A 129 -2.87 -15.16 -0.23
C ARG A 129 -4.33 -15.57 -0.24
N VAL A 130 -4.89 -15.77 0.95
CA VAL A 130 -6.34 -15.84 1.15
C VAL A 130 -6.94 -14.43 1.22
N LEU A 131 -8.11 -14.27 0.61
CA LEU A 131 -8.91 -13.04 0.55
C LEU A 131 -10.30 -13.32 1.12
N GLU A 132 -10.74 -12.49 2.05
CA GLU A 132 -12.07 -12.56 2.66
C GLU A 132 -12.56 -11.15 3.06
N GLY A 133 -13.84 -11.06 3.44
CA GLY A 133 -14.45 -9.83 3.98
C GLY A 133 -14.15 -8.59 3.13
N GLU A 134 -13.78 -7.49 3.79
CA GLU A 134 -13.48 -6.21 3.14
C GLU A 134 -12.33 -6.32 2.12
N ARG A 135 -11.36 -7.22 2.36
CA ARG A 135 -10.22 -7.39 1.46
C ARG A 135 -10.62 -8.08 0.15
N LEU A 136 -11.52 -9.06 0.23
CA LEU A 136 -12.12 -9.69 -0.96
C LEU A 136 -13.00 -8.69 -1.71
N GLU A 137 -13.85 -7.93 -1.01
CA GLU A 137 -14.71 -6.91 -1.62
C GLU A 137 -13.87 -5.86 -2.37
N ARG A 138 -12.85 -5.28 -1.74
CA ARG A 138 -11.95 -4.32 -2.39
C ARG A 138 -11.24 -4.91 -3.60
N PHE A 139 -10.80 -6.17 -3.51
CA PHE A 139 -10.17 -6.85 -4.65
C PHE A 139 -11.15 -6.99 -5.81
N ASP A 140 -12.39 -7.41 -5.54
CA ASP A 140 -13.42 -7.60 -6.55
C ASP A 140 -13.86 -6.29 -7.20
N VAL A 141 -14.07 -5.22 -6.41
CA VAL A 141 -14.39 -3.90 -6.94
C VAL A 141 -13.28 -3.39 -7.85
N ARG A 142 -12.03 -3.50 -7.43
CA ARG A 142 -10.88 -3.08 -8.24
C ARG A 142 -10.72 -3.91 -9.52
N LEU A 143 -11.02 -5.21 -9.47
CA LEU A 143 -10.93 -6.09 -10.65
C LEU A 143 -12.08 -5.85 -11.64
N LYS A 144 -13.32 -5.76 -11.14
CA LYS A 144 -14.53 -5.58 -11.95
C LYS A 144 -14.68 -4.14 -12.44
N GLY A 145 -14.21 -3.16 -11.66
CA GLY A 145 -14.45 -1.74 -11.91
C GLY A 145 -15.90 -1.33 -11.63
N THR A 146 -16.64 -2.17 -10.89
CA THR A 146 -18.02 -1.92 -10.48
C THR A 146 -18.19 -2.27 -9.01
N LEU A 147 -19.13 -1.59 -8.37
CA LEU A 147 -19.58 -1.89 -7.01
C LEU A 147 -21.11 -1.78 -6.95
N VAL A 148 -21.73 -2.37 -5.93
CA VAL A 148 -23.17 -2.19 -5.69
C VAL A 148 -23.37 -1.10 -4.64
N GLY A 149 -24.18 -0.09 -4.97
CA GLY A 149 -24.48 1.03 -4.09
C GLY A 149 -25.39 2.04 -4.78
N VAL A 150 -25.32 3.30 -4.34
CA VAL A 150 -26.14 4.37 -4.92
C VAL A 150 -25.39 5.25 -5.92
N GLY A 151 -24.06 5.12 -6.02
CA GLY A 151 -23.25 5.92 -6.96
C GLY A 151 -23.06 7.36 -6.52
N ALA A 152 -22.68 7.57 -5.25
CA ALA A 152 -22.32 8.87 -4.70
C ALA A 152 -20.97 8.78 -3.96
N THR A 153 -20.15 9.82 -4.09
CA THR A 153 -18.94 10.03 -3.30
C THR A 153 -19.27 10.95 -2.14
N LEU A 154 -18.83 10.59 -0.93
CA LEU A 154 -19.04 11.38 0.27
C LEU A 154 -17.71 11.96 0.76
N ARG A 155 -17.76 13.18 1.29
CA ARG A 155 -16.65 13.85 1.95
C ARG A 155 -17.09 14.37 3.31
N LEU A 156 -16.19 14.32 4.29
CA LEU A 156 -16.40 14.96 5.57
C LEU A 156 -16.01 16.44 5.45
N VAL A 157 -16.96 17.34 5.72
CA VAL A 157 -16.73 18.80 5.75
C VAL A 157 -17.42 19.35 7.00
N ASP A 158 -16.69 20.06 7.84
CA ASP A 158 -17.17 20.59 9.13
C ASP A 158 -17.83 19.49 10.01
N ASN A 159 -17.21 18.31 10.09
CA ASN A 159 -17.74 17.11 10.77
C ASN A 159 -19.12 16.63 10.30
N ARG A 160 -19.52 17.00 9.09
CA ARG A 160 -20.76 16.54 8.45
C ARG A 160 -20.45 15.85 7.13
N LEU A 161 -21.11 14.73 6.88
CA LEU A 161 -20.99 14.02 5.61
C LEU A 161 -21.72 14.81 4.53
N ARG A 162 -21.00 15.17 3.46
CA ARG A 162 -21.54 15.86 2.30
C ARG A 162 -21.34 15.04 1.03
N THR A 163 -22.30 15.13 0.13
CA THR A 163 -22.19 14.58 -1.23
C THR A 163 -21.18 15.41 -2.02
N GLU A 164 -20.12 14.78 -2.49
CA GLU A 164 -19.06 15.43 -3.27
C GLU A 164 -19.28 15.22 -4.79
N GLU A 165 -19.56 13.99 -5.20
CA GLU A 165 -19.78 13.64 -6.60
C GLU A 165 -20.90 12.61 -6.75
N LEU A 166 -21.52 12.59 -7.92
CA LEU A 166 -22.57 11.64 -8.30
C LEU A 166 -22.21 10.96 -9.61
N VAL A 167 -22.47 9.66 -9.69
CA VAL A 167 -22.39 8.92 -10.94
C VAL A 167 -23.56 9.33 -11.82
N THR A 168 -23.29 9.94 -12.97
CA THR A 168 -24.32 10.33 -13.95
C THR A 168 -25.15 9.13 -14.39
N GLY A 169 -26.47 9.27 -14.34
CA GLY A 169 -27.46 8.21 -14.59
C GLY A 169 -27.51 7.14 -13.48
N GLY A 170 -26.77 7.33 -12.38
CA GLY A 170 -26.74 6.41 -11.24
C GLY A 170 -27.93 6.58 -10.29
N PRO A 171 -28.15 5.62 -9.36
CA PRO A 171 -29.30 5.65 -8.46
C PRO A 171 -29.44 6.91 -7.60
N ALA A 172 -28.32 7.48 -7.12
CA ALA A 172 -28.32 8.68 -6.31
C ALA A 172 -28.80 9.90 -7.09
N GLU A 173 -28.28 10.12 -8.31
CA GLU A 173 -28.72 11.20 -9.18
C GLU A 173 -30.20 11.02 -9.58
N LEU A 174 -30.59 9.81 -10.01
CA LEU A 174 -31.97 9.50 -10.39
C LEU A 174 -32.96 9.60 -9.22
N GLY A 175 -32.50 9.29 -8.01
CA GLY A 175 -33.28 9.42 -6.78
C GLY A 175 -33.25 10.82 -6.18
N GLY A 176 -32.65 11.81 -6.86
CA GLY A 176 -32.74 13.22 -6.51
C GLY A 176 -31.71 13.72 -5.51
N LEU A 177 -30.65 12.96 -5.21
CA LEU A 177 -29.50 13.43 -4.45
C LEU A 177 -28.74 14.47 -5.29
N LEU A 178 -28.23 15.53 -4.65
CA LEU A 178 -27.46 16.59 -5.30
C LEU A 178 -26.07 16.73 -4.66
N VAL A 179 -25.09 17.18 -5.46
CA VAL A 179 -23.78 17.57 -4.95
C VAL A 179 -23.95 18.72 -3.94
N GLY A 180 -23.30 18.59 -2.79
CA GLY A 180 -23.39 19.53 -1.67
C GLY A 180 -24.42 19.16 -0.59
N ASP A 181 -25.33 18.22 -0.86
CA ASP A 181 -26.30 17.75 0.14
C ASP A 181 -25.58 17.23 1.39
N ILE A 182 -26.05 17.65 2.57
CA ILE A 182 -25.54 17.16 3.85
C ILE A 182 -26.33 15.92 4.23
N LEU A 183 -25.66 14.77 4.31
CA LEU A 183 -26.29 13.52 4.72
C LEU A 183 -26.49 13.52 6.24
N MET A 184 -27.74 13.50 6.68
CA MET A 184 -28.16 13.59 8.09
C MET A 184 -28.53 12.21 8.68
N ARG A 185 -29.14 11.32 7.88
CA ARG A 185 -29.45 9.94 8.29
C ARG A 185 -29.31 8.94 7.15
N ILE A 186 -29.02 7.69 7.50
CA ILE A 186 -29.07 6.52 6.61
C ILE A 186 -29.98 5.48 7.26
N ASP A 187 -31.07 5.11 6.59
CA ASP A 187 -32.10 4.20 7.12
C ASP A 187 -32.57 4.59 8.54
N GLY A 188 -32.80 5.89 8.74
CA GLY A 188 -33.24 6.47 10.01
C GLY A 188 -32.12 6.70 11.05
N ARG A 189 -30.94 6.12 10.86
CA ARG A 189 -29.79 6.27 11.77
C ARG A 189 -29.04 7.56 11.49
N SER A 190 -28.77 8.33 12.55
CA SER A 190 -28.00 9.56 12.49
C SER A 190 -26.61 9.33 11.89
N THR A 191 -26.20 10.19 10.96
CA THR A 191 -24.83 10.22 10.43
C THR A 191 -23.92 11.15 11.21
N VAL A 192 -24.42 11.76 12.29
CA VAL A 192 -23.63 12.69 13.10
C VAL A 192 -22.41 11.95 13.64
N ASN A 193 -21.23 12.33 13.11
CA ASN A 193 -19.91 11.75 13.37
C ASN A 193 -19.78 10.27 12.99
N MET A 194 -20.61 9.82 12.07
CA MET A 194 -20.38 8.57 11.39
C MET A 194 -19.15 8.73 10.49
N PRO A 195 -18.11 7.89 10.63
CA PRO A 195 -16.98 7.92 9.71
C PRO A 195 -17.45 7.67 8.27
N VAL A 196 -16.79 8.27 7.28
CA VAL A 196 -17.13 8.09 5.86
C VAL A 196 -17.17 6.62 5.47
N LYS A 197 -16.24 5.81 6.01
CA LYS A 197 -16.18 4.36 5.80
C LYS A 197 -17.47 3.67 6.29
N GLU A 198 -17.98 4.06 7.46
CA GLU A 198 -19.20 3.49 8.04
C GLU A 198 -20.44 3.88 7.25
N ALA A 199 -20.54 5.17 6.88
CA ALA A 199 -21.63 5.64 6.03
C ALA A 199 -21.65 4.89 4.69
N THR A 200 -20.48 4.69 4.08
CA THR A 200 -20.34 3.93 2.84
C THR A 200 -20.81 2.49 3.04
N ARG A 201 -20.43 1.82 4.14
CA ARG A 201 -20.86 0.45 4.47
C ARG A 201 -22.39 0.33 4.56
N ARG A 202 -23.06 1.30 5.18
CA ARG A 202 -24.53 1.33 5.34
C ARG A 202 -25.28 1.68 4.05
N ILE A 203 -24.72 2.58 3.24
CA ILE A 203 -25.28 2.93 1.94
C ILE A 203 -25.16 1.78 0.95
N ARG A 204 -24.07 1.00 1.03
CA ARG A 204 -23.93 -0.25 0.28
C ARG A 204 -24.87 -1.32 0.82
N GLY A 205 -25.05 -2.37 0.02
CA GLY A 205 -25.95 -3.45 0.34
C GLY A 205 -26.24 -4.30 -0.87
N GLN A 206 -27.19 -5.22 -0.72
CA GLN A 206 -27.60 -6.09 -1.81
C GLN A 206 -28.22 -5.28 -2.95
N LYS A 207 -27.95 -5.70 -4.19
CA LYS A 207 -28.51 -5.08 -5.39
C LYS A 207 -30.05 -5.16 -5.33
N GLU A 208 -30.73 -4.14 -5.86
CA GLU A 208 -32.20 -4.04 -5.92
C GLU A 208 -32.89 -3.87 -4.55
N THR A 209 -32.13 -3.61 -3.49
CA THR A 209 -32.67 -3.18 -2.18
C THR A 209 -32.64 -1.66 -2.06
N ASP A 210 -33.55 -1.11 -1.27
CA ASP A 210 -33.62 0.34 -1.05
C ASP A 210 -32.78 0.78 0.16
N VAL A 211 -32.31 2.03 0.09
CA VAL A 211 -31.74 2.79 1.22
C VAL A 211 -32.42 4.14 1.31
N VAL A 212 -32.75 4.57 2.51
CA VAL A 212 -33.33 5.89 2.76
C VAL A 212 -32.23 6.84 3.24
N LEU A 213 -31.95 7.87 2.45
CA LEU A 213 -31.03 8.94 2.82
C LEU A 213 -31.83 10.17 3.24
N THR A 214 -31.74 10.57 4.50
CA THR A 214 -32.25 11.85 4.95
C THR A 214 -31.15 12.90 4.74
N VAL A 215 -31.41 13.91 3.92
CA VAL A 215 -30.43 14.97 3.61
C VAL A 215 -30.95 16.35 4.00
N GLU A 216 -30.03 17.22 4.37
CA GLU A 216 -30.26 18.66 4.52
C GLU A 216 -29.78 19.39 3.25
N ARG A 217 -30.69 20.14 2.63
CA ARG A 217 -30.46 20.96 1.44
C ARG A 217 -31.11 22.32 1.65
N ASP A 218 -30.32 23.38 1.50
CA ASP A 218 -30.79 24.77 1.66
C ASP A 218 -31.56 25.03 2.98
N GLY A 219 -31.22 24.29 4.04
CA GLY A 219 -31.87 24.38 5.36
C GLY A 219 -33.16 23.55 5.52
N GLU A 220 -33.59 22.82 4.49
CA GLU A 220 -34.71 21.89 4.54
C GLU A 220 -34.23 20.44 4.64
N THR A 221 -34.98 19.60 5.35
CA THR A 221 -34.70 18.17 5.46
C THR A 221 -35.64 17.38 4.53
N LEU A 222 -35.07 16.47 3.75
CA LEU A 222 -35.79 15.62 2.80
C LEU A 222 -35.30 14.17 2.85
N ASP A 223 -36.23 13.23 2.74
CA ASP A 223 -35.93 11.79 2.63
C ASP A 223 -35.89 11.36 1.16
N LEU A 224 -34.79 10.75 0.76
CA LEU A 224 -34.57 10.20 -0.57
C LEU A 224 -34.50 8.67 -0.48
N ILE A 225 -35.43 8.00 -1.16
CA ILE A 225 -35.41 6.53 -1.27
C ILE A 225 -34.64 6.17 -2.54
N LEU A 226 -33.49 5.54 -2.36
CA LEU A 226 -32.57 5.18 -3.44
C LEU A 226 -32.49 3.65 -3.56
N THR A 227 -32.72 3.12 -4.75
CA THR A 227 -32.57 1.67 -5.01
C THR A 227 -31.13 1.35 -5.39
N ARG A 228 -30.47 0.50 -4.60
CA ARG A 228 -29.07 0.09 -4.83
C ARG A 228 -28.92 -0.62 -6.17
N ALA A 229 -27.96 -0.19 -6.97
CA ALA A 229 -27.64 -0.79 -8.26
C ALA A 229 -26.13 -0.96 -8.44
N GLU A 230 -25.73 -1.68 -9.49
CA GLU A 230 -24.33 -1.71 -9.89
C GLU A 230 -23.94 -0.34 -10.47
N VAL A 231 -22.88 0.25 -9.94
CA VAL A 231 -22.32 1.53 -10.38
C VAL A 231 -20.89 1.34 -10.83
N THR A 232 -20.48 2.09 -11.86
CA THR A 232 -19.13 2.02 -12.41
C THR A 232 -18.20 2.90 -11.58
N VAL A 233 -17.05 2.35 -11.20
CA VAL A 233 -15.99 3.12 -10.55
C VAL A 233 -15.12 3.72 -11.66
N PRO A 234 -15.04 5.05 -11.79
CA PRO A 234 -14.16 5.68 -12.77
C PRO A 234 -12.71 5.31 -12.45
N ASN A 235 -11.99 4.79 -13.45
CA ASN A 235 -10.59 4.39 -13.31
C ASN A 235 -9.70 4.98 -14.42
N VAL A 236 -10.29 5.75 -15.34
CA VAL A 236 -9.62 6.47 -16.40
C VAL A 236 -10.11 7.91 -16.34
N HIS A 237 -9.19 8.84 -16.15
CA HIS A 237 -9.48 10.27 -16.02
C HIS A 237 -8.82 11.02 -17.16
N THR A 238 -9.49 12.07 -17.66
CA THR A 238 -8.98 12.87 -18.76
C THR A 238 -8.76 14.31 -18.38
N ARG A 239 -7.79 14.95 -19.05
CA ARG A 239 -7.56 16.40 -19.00
C ARG A 239 -7.01 16.86 -20.35
N VAL A 240 -7.28 18.11 -20.71
CA VAL A 240 -6.57 18.80 -21.79
C VAL A 240 -5.46 19.61 -21.15
N LEU A 241 -4.21 19.33 -21.54
CA LEU A 241 -3.04 20.11 -21.15
C LEU A 241 -2.81 21.24 -22.15
N ASP A 242 -1.87 22.12 -21.81
CA ASP A 242 -1.42 23.19 -22.71
C ASP A 242 -0.99 22.65 -24.07
N GLU A 243 -1.11 23.51 -25.08
CA GLU A 243 -0.81 23.21 -26.49
C GLU A 243 -1.72 22.13 -27.11
N ASN A 244 -2.91 21.90 -26.52
CA ASN A 244 -3.86 20.87 -26.96
C ASN A 244 -3.23 19.47 -26.96
N VAL A 245 -2.58 19.13 -25.85
CA VAL A 245 -2.10 17.78 -25.57
C VAL A 245 -3.13 17.05 -24.70
N GLY A 246 -3.48 15.83 -25.11
CA GLY A 246 -4.41 14.99 -24.38
C GLY A 246 -3.70 14.37 -23.19
N TYR A 247 -4.38 14.27 -22.06
CA TYR A 247 -3.86 13.59 -20.88
C TYR A 247 -4.87 12.57 -20.39
N ILE A 248 -4.39 11.36 -20.16
CA ILE A 248 -5.15 10.25 -19.60
C ILE A 248 -4.41 9.72 -18.38
N LYS A 249 -5.05 9.70 -17.20
CA LYS A 249 -4.56 8.97 -16.03
C LYS A 249 -5.34 7.68 -15.85
N ILE A 250 -4.64 6.56 -15.67
CA ILE A 250 -5.26 5.26 -15.38
C ILE A 250 -4.84 4.82 -13.98
N ASP A 251 -5.76 4.82 -13.02
CA ASP A 251 -5.44 4.54 -11.61
C ASP A 251 -5.20 3.04 -11.34
N HIS A 252 -5.97 2.19 -12.02
CA HIS A 252 -5.86 0.74 -11.94
C HIS A 252 -6.49 0.09 -13.18
N VAL A 253 -6.11 -1.16 -13.47
CA VAL A 253 -6.65 -1.90 -14.61
C VAL A 253 -7.80 -2.81 -14.18
N SER A 254 -9.03 -2.38 -14.42
CA SER A 254 -10.27 -3.15 -14.23
C SER A 254 -10.85 -3.71 -15.53
N GLN A 255 -11.93 -4.49 -15.44
CA GLN A 255 -12.76 -4.92 -16.57
C GLN A 255 -13.46 -3.79 -17.33
N ARG A 256 -13.47 -2.56 -16.78
CA ARG A 256 -14.05 -1.38 -17.43
C ARG A 256 -13.01 -0.50 -18.14
N THR A 257 -11.72 -0.75 -17.92
CA THR A 257 -10.63 0.10 -18.41
C THR A 257 -10.68 0.32 -19.92
N VAL A 258 -10.89 -0.72 -20.71
CA VAL A 258 -10.94 -0.60 -22.18
C VAL A 258 -12.08 0.32 -22.62
N THR A 259 -13.28 0.14 -22.06
CA THR A 259 -14.44 0.98 -22.37
C THR A 259 -14.21 2.43 -21.94
N ASN A 260 -13.69 2.63 -20.72
CA ASN A 260 -13.43 3.96 -20.18
C ASN A 260 -12.32 4.68 -20.97
N LEU A 261 -11.31 3.94 -21.41
CA LEU A 261 -10.24 4.44 -22.29
C LEU A 261 -10.77 4.85 -23.65
N LYS A 262 -11.64 4.06 -24.29
CA LYS A 262 -12.30 4.46 -25.55
C LYS A 262 -13.08 5.77 -25.41
N ALA A 263 -13.87 5.88 -24.34
CA ALA A 263 -14.63 7.10 -24.06
C ALA A 263 -13.69 8.30 -23.83
N ALA A 264 -12.60 8.11 -23.09
CA ALA A 264 -11.57 9.11 -22.85
C ALA A 264 -10.91 9.60 -24.16
N LEU A 265 -10.49 8.67 -25.02
CA LEU A 265 -9.85 8.98 -26.31
C LEU A 265 -10.83 9.71 -27.25
N SER A 266 -12.09 9.27 -27.31
CA SER A 266 -13.13 9.94 -28.10
C SER A 266 -13.35 11.38 -27.61
N SER A 267 -13.50 11.56 -26.28
CA SER A 267 -13.73 12.88 -25.69
C SER A 267 -12.56 13.84 -25.95
N LEU A 268 -11.31 13.38 -25.81
CA LEU A 268 -10.12 14.18 -26.12
C LEU A 268 -10.03 14.49 -27.62
N GLY A 269 -10.42 13.54 -28.48
CA GLY A 269 -10.49 13.74 -29.93
C GLY A 269 -11.50 14.81 -30.32
N ASP A 270 -12.70 14.78 -29.75
CA ASP A 270 -13.77 15.76 -30.00
C ASP A 270 -13.38 17.19 -29.55
N LEU A 271 -12.54 17.29 -28.51
CA LEU A 271 -11.97 18.55 -28.04
C LEU A 271 -10.77 19.04 -28.88
N GLY A 272 -10.31 18.25 -29.87
CA GLY A 272 -9.11 18.55 -30.66
C GLY A 272 -7.79 18.41 -29.87
N ALA A 273 -7.86 17.85 -28.65
CA ALA A 273 -6.73 17.72 -27.73
C ALA A 273 -5.75 16.60 -28.11
N LEU A 274 -6.01 15.83 -29.16
CA LEU A 274 -5.08 14.82 -29.66
C LEU A 274 -4.22 15.33 -30.83
N ALA A 275 -4.35 16.60 -31.21
CA ALA A 275 -3.69 17.16 -32.39
C ALA A 275 -2.16 17.21 -32.26
N LYS A 276 -1.65 17.38 -31.03
CA LYS A 276 -0.21 17.43 -30.74
C LYS A 276 0.33 16.13 -30.21
N GLY A 277 -0.42 15.45 -29.35
CA GLY A 277 0.01 14.17 -28.80
C GLY A 277 -0.82 13.77 -27.59
N LEU A 278 -0.38 12.70 -26.93
CA LEU A 278 -1.06 12.11 -25.79
C LEU A 278 -0.07 11.76 -24.68
N VAL A 279 -0.40 12.15 -23.45
CA VAL A 279 0.29 11.69 -22.24
C VAL A 279 -0.60 10.65 -21.54
N ILE A 280 -0.04 9.47 -21.27
CA ILE A 280 -0.70 8.40 -20.50
C ILE A 280 0.02 8.26 -19.16
N ASP A 281 -0.64 8.62 -18.07
CA ASP A 281 -0.10 8.54 -16.71
C ASP A 281 -0.48 7.22 -16.02
N LEU A 282 0.52 6.38 -15.76
CA LEU A 282 0.43 5.09 -15.06
C LEU A 282 1.12 5.13 -13.68
N ARG A 283 1.53 6.30 -13.20
CA ARG A 283 2.12 6.47 -11.87
C ARG A 283 1.13 6.12 -10.78
N GLY A 284 1.57 5.39 -9.76
CA GLY A 284 0.74 4.86 -8.67
C GLY A 284 -0.12 3.64 -9.06
N ASN A 285 -0.16 3.27 -10.34
CA ASN A 285 -1.00 2.17 -10.82
C ASN A 285 -0.34 0.81 -10.53
N THR A 286 -0.76 0.18 -9.43
CA THR A 286 -0.27 -1.15 -9.01
C THR A 286 -0.85 -2.31 -9.85
N GLY A 287 -1.43 -2.01 -11.01
CA GLY A 287 -1.92 -2.95 -12.01
C GLY A 287 -3.37 -3.36 -11.84
N GLY A 288 -3.67 -4.60 -12.20
CA GLY A 288 -5.01 -5.18 -12.20
C GLY A 288 -5.12 -6.32 -13.21
N SER A 289 -6.21 -6.36 -13.98
CA SER A 289 -6.45 -7.43 -14.95
C SER A 289 -5.42 -7.44 -16.08
N MET A 290 -4.60 -8.49 -16.14
CA MET A 290 -3.62 -8.75 -17.21
C MET A 290 -4.25 -8.67 -18.61
N LYS A 291 -5.42 -9.31 -18.77
CA LYS A 291 -6.14 -9.37 -20.04
C LYS A 291 -6.62 -8.00 -20.50
N GLU A 292 -7.09 -7.18 -19.56
CA GLU A 292 -7.62 -5.86 -19.89
C GLU A 292 -6.50 -4.85 -20.11
N ALA A 293 -5.35 -5.02 -19.45
CA ALA A 293 -4.15 -4.24 -19.77
C ALA A 293 -3.70 -4.46 -21.22
N ALA A 294 -3.65 -5.73 -21.65
CA ALA A 294 -3.32 -6.10 -23.02
C ALA A 294 -4.31 -5.46 -24.01
N ARG A 295 -5.61 -5.59 -23.74
CA ARG A 295 -6.66 -4.99 -24.57
C ARG A 295 -6.66 -3.46 -24.57
N SER A 296 -6.26 -2.82 -23.48
CA SER A 296 -6.06 -1.38 -23.46
C SER A 296 -4.89 -0.94 -24.34
N ALA A 297 -3.81 -1.74 -24.42
CA ALA A 297 -2.73 -1.50 -25.36
C ALA A 297 -3.17 -1.74 -26.81
N ASP A 298 -4.01 -2.75 -27.06
CA ASP A 298 -4.54 -3.09 -28.38
C ASP A 298 -5.18 -1.90 -29.11
N GLU A 299 -5.81 -0.98 -28.37
CA GLU A 299 -6.39 0.28 -28.92
C GLU A 299 -5.37 1.18 -29.64
N PHE A 300 -4.08 0.96 -29.45
CA PHE A 300 -2.99 1.73 -30.06
C PHE A 300 -2.15 0.93 -31.07
N LEU A 301 -2.29 -0.40 -31.12
CA LEU A 301 -1.44 -1.27 -31.94
C LEU A 301 -2.23 -1.89 -33.09
N LYS A 302 -1.65 -1.90 -34.30
CA LYS A 302 -2.24 -2.58 -35.48
C LYS A 302 -1.99 -4.09 -35.48
N SER A 303 -0.86 -4.49 -34.92
CA SER A 303 -0.39 -5.88 -34.90
C SER A 303 0.81 -6.00 -33.96
N GLY A 304 1.15 -7.22 -33.59
CA GLY A 304 2.28 -7.53 -32.71
C GLY A 304 1.84 -8.30 -31.47
N MET A 305 2.81 -8.89 -30.76
CA MET A 305 2.51 -9.57 -29.51
C MET A 305 2.29 -8.53 -28.41
N LEU A 306 1.23 -8.66 -27.63
CA LEU A 306 0.96 -7.80 -26.48
C LEU A 306 1.56 -8.40 -25.21
N LEU A 307 1.34 -9.70 -24.98
CA LEU A 307 1.95 -10.44 -23.89
C LEU A 307 1.93 -11.95 -24.15
N ARG A 308 2.79 -12.66 -23.42
CA ARG A 308 2.80 -14.12 -23.34
C ARG A 308 2.80 -14.57 -21.89
N THR A 309 2.04 -15.60 -21.54
CA THR A 309 2.18 -16.28 -20.26
C THR A 309 3.18 -17.42 -20.38
N ALA A 310 3.98 -17.62 -19.33
CA ALA A 310 5.02 -18.63 -19.31
C ALA A 310 5.15 -19.31 -17.92
N GLY A 311 5.62 -20.55 -17.92
CA GLY A 311 6.01 -21.30 -16.72
C GLY A 311 7.36 -20.81 -16.19
N PRO A 312 7.88 -21.37 -15.09
CA PRO A 312 9.12 -20.90 -14.48
C PRO A 312 10.33 -21.09 -15.41
N ASP A 313 10.28 -22.08 -16.29
CA ASP A 313 11.28 -22.39 -17.33
C ASP A 313 11.13 -21.56 -18.62
N GLY A 314 10.17 -20.63 -18.67
CA GLY A 314 9.80 -19.88 -19.87
C GLY A 314 8.87 -20.63 -20.84
N GLY A 315 8.54 -21.89 -20.51
CA GLY A 315 7.66 -22.77 -21.28
C GLY A 315 6.19 -22.39 -21.24
N ARG A 316 5.32 -23.14 -21.93
CA ARG A 316 3.87 -22.86 -21.96
C ARG A 316 3.19 -23.32 -20.67
N VAL A 317 2.33 -22.47 -20.11
CA VAL A 317 1.47 -22.84 -18.97
C VAL A 317 0.18 -23.48 -19.48
N GLN A 318 -0.19 -24.62 -18.89
CA GLN A 318 -1.48 -25.25 -19.18
C GLN A 318 -2.62 -24.45 -18.53
N ASN A 319 -3.82 -24.46 -19.14
CA ASN A 319 -5.02 -23.78 -18.61
C ASN A 319 -4.96 -22.24 -18.51
N LEU A 320 -3.98 -21.61 -19.16
CA LEU A 320 -3.93 -20.16 -19.38
C LEU A 320 -3.83 -19.84 -20.87
N GLN A 321 -4.29 -18.64 -21.24
CA GLN A 321 -4.07 -18.13 -22.59
C GLN A 321 -2.57 -17.86 -22.75
N ALA A 322 -1.92 -18.66 -23.59
CA ALA A 322 -0.48 -18.62 -23.75
C ALA A 322 0.00 -17.28 -24.32
N ARG A 323 -0.75 -16.66 -25.24
CA ARG A 323 -0.34 -15.46 -25.97
C ARG A 323 -1.55 -14.58 -26.31
N MET A 324 -1.36 -13.27 -26.24
CA MET A 324 -2.29 -12.26 -26.75
C MET A 324 -1.56 -11.40 -27.78
N ASP A 325 -2.19 -11.20 -28.92
CA ASP A 325 -1.69 -10.39 -30.04
C ASP A 325 -2.66 -9.23 -30.28
N ALA A 326 -2.14 -8.14 -30.84
CA ALA A 326 -2.94 -7.00 -31.23
C ALA A 326 -3.75 -7.30 -32.50
N GLU A 327 -4.95 -6.74 -32.58
CA GLU A 327 -5.88 -6.86 -33.69
C GLU A 327 -6.05 -5.49 -34.38
N ASP A 328 -5.85 -5.43 -35.71
CA ASP A 328 -6.03 -4.20 -36.49
C ASP A 328 -7.52 -3.79 -36.49
N ALA A 329 -7.86 -2.85 -35.61
CA ALA A 329 -9.19 -2.28 -35.49
C ALA A 329 -9.36 -1.02 -36.35
N GLY A 330 -8.27 -0.49 -36.91
CA GLY A 330 -8.25 0.73 -37.69
C GLY A 330 -8.51 2.00 -36.87
N THR A 331 -8.43 1.90 -35.55
CA THR A 331 -8.69 2.99 -34.58
C THR A 331 -7.40 3.55 -33.98
N GLU A 332 -6.24 3.10 -34.46
CA GLU A 332 -4.95 3.41 -33.84
C GLU A 332 -4.53 4.86 -34.10
N LEU A 333 -4.13 5.55 -33.04
CA LEU A 333 -3.70 6.95 -33.13
C LEU A 333 -2.28 7.05 -33.70
N ALA A 334 -2.12 7.80 -34.79
CA ALA A 334 -0.83 8.12 -35.41
C ALA A 334 -0.24 9.42 -34.85
N ILE A 335 -0.16 9.52 -33.52
CA ILE A 335 0.32 10.70 -32.78
C ILE A 335 1.46 10.28 -31.83
N PRO A 336 2.35 11.20 -31.43
CA PRO A 336 3.34 10.94 -30.40
C PRO A 336 2.68 10.71 -29.04
N ILE A 337 3.23 9.75 -28.30
CA ILE A 337 2.72 9.33 -26.99
C ILE A 337 3.86 9.32 -25.98
N ALA A 338 3.63 9.90 -24.81
CA ALA A 338 4.51 9.76 -23.65
C ALA A 338 3.79 9.02 -22.54
N VAL A 339 4.44 8.01 -21.96
CA VAL A 339 3.90 7.22 -20.84
C VAL A 339 4.64 7.59 -19.58
N LEU A 340 3.92 8.11 -18.57
CA LEU A 340 4.49 8.36 -17.24
C LEU A 340 4.41 7.08 -16.39
N MET A 341 5.50 6.76 -15.70
CA MET A 341 5.58 5.61 -14.81
C MET A 341 6.41 5.92 -13.56
N ASP A 342 6.15 5.17 -12.48
CA ASP A 342 6.90 5.25 -11.24
C ASP A 342 7.17 3.86 -10.64
N GLU A 343 7.82 3.79 -9.48
CA GLU A 343 8.13 2.54 -8.75
C GLU A 343 6.87 1.78 -8.32
N ARG A 344 5.70 2.41 -8.37
CA ARG A 344 4.39 1.82 -8.06
C ARG A 344 3.66 1.35 -9.30
N THR A 345 4.10 1.71 -10.50
CA THR A 345 3.65 1.14 -11.76
C THR A 345 3.99 -0.36 -11.78
N ALA A 346 2.98 -1.22 -11.65
CA ALA A 346 3.20 -2.66 -11.48
C ALA A 346 2.21 -3.52 -12.29
N SER A 347 2.60 -4.76 -12.59
CA SER A 347 1.69 -5.79 -13.12
C SER A 347 0.97 -5.35 -14.40
N GLY A 348 -0.36 -5.31 -14.42
CA GLY A 348 -1.15 -4.81 -15.56
C GLY A 348 -0.69 -3.46 -16.11
N ALA A 349 -0.21 -2.54 -15.27
CA ALA A 349 0.30 -1.26 -15.75
C ALA A 349 1.63 -1.40 -16.51
N GLU A 350 2.50 -2.30 -16.08
CA GLU A 350 3.75 -2.64 -16.78
C GLU A 350 3.47 -3.37 -18.10
N ILE A 351 2.42 -4.20 -18.15
CA ILE A 351 1.97 -4.82 -19.41
C ILE A 351 1.51 -3.75 -20.39
N LEU A 352 0.70 -2.79 -19.95
CA LEU A 352 0.23 -1.69 -20.79
C LEU A 352 1.41 -0.83 -21.29
N ALA A 353 2.27 -0.36 -20.38
CA ALA A 353 3.45 0.43 -20.74
C ALA A 353 4.39 -0.32 -21.69
N GLY A 354 4.70 -1.58 -21.38
CA GLY A 354 5.59 -2.42 -22.17
C GLY A 354 5.04 -2.75 -23.55
N ALA A 355 3.72 -2.98 -23.67
CA ALA A 355 3.07 -3.20 -24.95
C ALA A 355 3.07 -1.93 -25.81
N LEU A 356 2.77 -0.76 -25.23
CA LEU A 356 2.82 0.53 -25.91
C LEU A 356 4.23 0.87 -26.39
N PHE A 357 5.25 0.56 -25.59
CA PHE A 357 6.65 0.86 -25.90
C PHE A 357 7.15 0.23 -27.22
N GLN A 358 6.47 -0.79 -27.74
CA GLN A 358 6.76 -1.36 -29.05
C GLN A 358 6.47 -0.41 -30.21
N LEU A 359 5.63 0.59 -30.00
CA LEU A 359 5.26 1.55 -31.01
C LEU A 359 6.42 2.52 -31.22
N ASP A 360 6.81 2.73 -32.49
CA ASP A 360 7.80 3.72 -32.90
C ASP A 360 7.25 5.17 -32.81
N ARG A 361 6.56 5.48 -31.70
CA ARG A 361 6.02 6.80 -31.34
C ARG A 361 5.77 6.95 -29.84
N VAL A 362 6.25 6.00 -29.03
CA VAL A 362 6.08 5.98 -27.58
C VAL A 362 7.41 6.16 -26.87
N VAL A 363 7.47 7.08 -25.90
CA VAL A 363 8.58 7.24 -24.95
C VAL A 363 8.11 6.99 -23.52
N LEU A 364 8.99 6.47 -22.67
CA LEU A 364 8.72 6.26 -21.24
C LEU A 364 9.39 7.36 -20.41
N VAL A 365 8.68 7.94 -19.44
CA VAL A 365 9.17 9.05 -18.61
C VAL A 365 8.87 8.77 -17.15
N GLY A 366 9.80 9.07 -16.24
CA GLY A 366 9.60 8.90 -14.79
C GLY A 366 10.69 8.07 -14.12
N THR A 367 10.31 7.14 -13.25
CA THR A 367 11.24 6.22 -12.56
C THR A 367 11.05 4.79 -13.07
N ARG A 368 11.96 3.89 -12.68
CA ARG A 368 11.85 2.45 -12.98
C ARG A 368 10.56 1.88 -12.38
N SER A 369 9.86 1.04 -13.13
CA SER A 369 8.63 0.38 -12.65
C SER A 369 8.91 -0.76 -11.65
N TYR A 370 7.88 -1.25 -10.97
CA TYR A 370 8.01 -2.19 -9.84
C TYR A 370 8.71 -3.52 -10.16
N GLY A 371 8.54 -4.05 -11.37
CA GLY A 371 9.09 -5.35 -11.78
C GLY A 371 8.24 -6.55 -11.37
N LYS A 372 6.92 -6.44 -11.38
CA LYS A 372 6.05 -7.57 -11.01
C LYS A 372 5.75 -8.46 -12.22
N GLY A 373 6.63 -9.39 -12.54
CA GLY A 373 6.47 -10.31 -13.69
C GLY A 373 5.56 -11.53 -13.49
N THR A 374 4.75 -11.61 -12.44
CA THR A 374 3.93 -12.79 -12.13
C THR A 374 2.42 -12.54 -12.28
N VAL A 375 1.70 -13.59 -12.68
CA VAL A 375 0.25 -13.64 -12.85
C VAL A 375 -0.37 -14.36 -11.65
N GLN A 376 -1.31 -13.70 -10.99
CA GLN A 376 -2.15 -14.33 -9.98
C GLN A 376 -3.56 -14.56 -10.51
N LYS A 377 -4.15 -15.69 -10.14
CA LYS A 377 -5.55 -16.01 -10.42
C LYS A 377 -6.32 -16.17 -9.11
N LYS A 378 -7.55 -15.63 -9.08
CA LYS A 378 -8.49 -15.80 -7.98
C LYS A 378 -9.26 -17.11 -8.18
N TYR A 379 -9.33 -17.91 -7.13
CA TYR A 379 -10.12 -19.13 -7.03
C TYR A 379 -11.04 -19.00 -5.82
N ASN A 380 -12.35 -19.10 -6.00
CA ASN A 380 -13.25 -19.12 -4.85
C ASN A 380 -13.02 -20.41 -4.08
N LEU A 381 -12.84 -20.32 -2.76
CA LEU A 381 -12.80 -21.50 -1.88
C LEU A 381 -14.23 -21.84 -1.46
N ASP A 382 -14.96 -20.83 -1.02
CA ASP A 382 -16.40 -20.81 -0.69
C ASP A 382 -17.03 -19.48 -1.17
N ASP A 383 -18.18 -19.09 -0.60
CA ASP A 383 -18.94 -17.90 -0.99
C ASP A 383 -18.27 -16.59 -0.55
N ASP A 384 -17.59 -16.57 0.60
CA ASP A 384 -17.03 -15.36 1.23
C ASP A 384 -15.48 -15.35 1.27
N THR A 385 -14.87 -16.47 0.87
CA THR A 385 -13.41 -16.68 0.87
C THR A 385 -12.90 -17.05 -0.51
N SER A 386 -11.83 -16.37 -0.94
CA SER A 386 -11.13 -16.67 -2.18
C SER A 386 -9.64 -16.84 -1.95
N PHE A 387 -9.05 -17.77 -2.68
CA PHE A 387 -7.62 -17.97 -2.74
C PHE A 387 -7.04 -17.31 -4.00
N LYS A 388 -6.10 -16.40 -3.80
CA LYS A 388 -5.33 -15.78 -4.88
C LYS A 388 -3.99 -16.48 -4.98
N LEU A 389 -3.72 -17.14 -6.09
CA LEU A 389 -2.53 -17.99 -6.29
C LEU A 389 -1.69 -17.51 -7.48
N THR A 390 -0.37 -17.50 -7.33
CA THR A 390 0.58 -17.26 -8.43
C THR A 390 0.69 -18.51 -9.31
N VAL A 391 0.35 -18.38 -10.60
CA VAL A 391 0.16 -19.52 -11.51
C VAL A 391 0.99 -19.44 -12.81
N ALA A 392 1.53 -18.27 -13.12
CA ALA A 392 2.35 -18.04 -14.31
C ALA A 392 3.26 -16.83 -14.09
N GLN A 393 4.32 -16.74 -14.88
CA GLN A 393 4.93 -15.46 -15.21
C GLN A 393 4.33 -14.90 -16.50
N TYR A 394 4.44 -13.60 -16.70
CA TYR A 394 4.17 -13.00 -18.01
C TYR A 394 5.43 -12.38 -18.57
N LEU A 395 5.54 -12.47 -19.89
CA LEU A 395 6.60 -11.90 -20.68
C LEU A 395 5.98 -10.85 -21.57
N LEU A 396 6.69 -9.73 -21.70
CA LEU A 396 6.30 -8.67 -22.62
C LEU A 396 6.58 -9.10 -24.07
N ALA A 397 6.21 -8.24 -25.01
CA ALA A 397 6.70 -8.35 -26.36
C ALA A 397 8.23 -8.46 -26.38
N ASP A 398 8.78 -9.25 -27.32
CA ASP A 398 10.18 -9.68 -27.40
C ASP A 398 10.63 -10.76 -26.39
N ASP A 399 9.69 -11.35 -25.63
CA ASP A 399 9.96 -12.34 -24.57
C ASP A 399 10.74 -11.78 -23.36
N ARG A 400 10.85 -10.45 -23.23
CA ARG A 400 11.47 -9.81 -22.07
C ARG A 400 10.80 -10.18 -20.76
N VAL A 401 11.65 -10.63 -19.84
CA VAL A 401 11.34 -10.85 -18.42
C VAL A 401 11.44 -9.51 -17.71
N ILE A 402 10.39 -9.12 -16.98
CA ILE A 402 10.42 -7.93 -16.12
C ILE A 402 10.42 -8.26 -14.64
N ALA A 403 10.30 -9.55 -14.27
CA ALA A 403 10.29 -9.99 -12.88
C ALA A 403 11.56 -9.50 -12.16
N ASP A 404 11.37 -8.75 -11.08
CA ASP A 404 12.40 -8.14 -10.23
C ASP A 404 13.35 -7.15 -10.95
N VAL A 405 13.03 -6.78 -12.20
CA VAL A 405 13.78 -5.81 -13.03
C VAL A 405 12.96 -4.55 -13.31
N GLY A 406 11.69 -4.70 -13.70
CA GLY A 406 10.84 -3.58 -14.13
C GLY A 406 11.18 -3.02 -15.52
N LEU A 407 10.40 -2.03 -15.95
CA LEU A 407 10.64 -1.20 -17.12
C LEU A 407 11.55 -0.03 -16.73
N VAL A 408 12.46 0.31 -17.63
CA VAL A 408 13.36 1.46 -17.48
C VAL A 408 12.84 2.60 -18.35
N PRO A 409 12.69 3.82 -17.81
CA PRO A 409 12.24 4.97 -18.60
C PRO A 409 13.34 5.44 -19.57
N ASP A 410 12.95 6.16 -20.61
CA ASP A 410 13.87 6.79 -21.57
C ASP A 410 14.61 8.00 -20.98
N VAL A 411 13.94 8.71 -20.08
CA VAL A 411 14.53 9.75 -19.23
C VAL A 411 14.16 9.44 -17.79
N VAL A 412 15.20 9.27 -16.96
CA VAL A 412 15.05 9.02 -15.53
C VAL A 412 14.84 10.35 -14.82
N LEU A 413 13.72 10.44 -14.11
CA LEU A 413 13.42 11.52 -13.19
C LEU A 413 13.64 11.00 -11.77
N ALA A 414 14.59 11.56 -11.04
CA ALA A 414 14.78 11.21 -9.63
C ALA A 414 14.24 12.36 -8.78
N SER A 415 13.37 12.04 -7.82
CA SER A 415 12.92 13.04 -6.85
C SER A 415 13.98 13.22 -5.78
N VAL A 416 14.49 14.45 -5.63
CA VAL A 416 15.32 14.82 -4.50
C VAL A 416 14.42 15.50 -3.48
N VAL A 417 14.10 14.76 -2.44
CA VAL A 417 13.24 15.26 -1.36
C VAL A 417 14.13 15.85 -0.28
N LEU A 418 13.99 17.15 -0.04
CA LEU A 418 14.60 17.81 1.11
C LEU A 418 13.50 18.06 2.14
N ASP A 419 13.68 17.52 3.34
CA ASP A 419 12.79 17.76 4.47
C ASP A 419 13.58 17.94 5.77
N GLY A 420 12.90 18.20 6.88
CA GLY A 420 13.53 18.33 8.21
C GLY A 420 14.28 17.09 8.70
N TYR A 421 14.21 15.97 7.95
CA TYR A 421 14.91 14.72 8.20
C TYR A 421 16.12 14.52 7.27
N GLY A 422 16.30 15.38 6.26
CA GLY A 422 17.49 15.44 5.38
C GLY A 422 17.14 15.24 3.91
N VAL A 423 18.06 14.63 3.14
CA VAL A 423 17.89 14.45 1.68
C VAL A 423 17.61 13.00 1.34
N ARG A 424 16.43 12.75 0.77
CA ARG A 424 16.00 11.43 0.30
C ARG A 424 15.84 11.43 -1.20
N TYR A 425 16.53 10.52 -1.87
CA TYR A 425 16.34 10.27 -3.29
C TYR A 425 15.22 9.24 -3.46
N ARG A 426 14.08 9.65 -4.03
CA ARG A 426 12.99 8.74 -4.43
C ARG A 426 13.13 8.39 -5.91
N GLY A 427 13.09 7.09 -6.21
CA GLY A 427 13.14 6.57 -7.58
C GLY A 427 14.55 6.49 -8.19
N TRP A 428 15.60 6.78 -7.41
CA TRP A 428 16.99 6.55 -7.79
C TRP A 428 17.48 5.26 -7.12
N ASP A 429 17.56 4.18 -7.90
CA ASP A 429 18.12 2.90 -7.47
C ASP A 429 19.57 2.83 -7.99
N ALA A 430 20.49 3.33 -7.17
CA ALA A 430 21.93 3.40 -7.44
C ALA A 430 22.55 2.03 -7.74
N ASP A 431 22.06 0.97 -7.09
CA ASP A 431 22.61 -0.39 -7.17
C ASP A 431 22.18 -1.14 -8.43
N ARG A 432 20.99 -0.84 -8.96
CA ARG A 432 20.44 -1.59 -10.10
C ARG A 432 20.50 -0.85 -11.43
N THR A 433 20.65 0.47 -11.44
CA THR A 433 20.57 1.26 -12.69
C THR A 433 21.92 1.67 -13.25
N HIS A 434 22.93 1.91 -12.39
CA HIS A 434 24.21 2.51 -12.81
C HIS A 434 24.03 3.79 -13.66
N THR A 435 22.88 4.48 -13.58
CA THR A 435 22.62 5.67 -14.38
C THR A 435 23.46 6.83 -13.82
N PRO A 436 24.38 7.40 -14.61
CA PRO A 436 25.19 8.54 -14.18
C PRO A 436 24.30 9.73 -13.80
N TRP A 437 24.74 10.56 -12.83
CA TRP A 437 23.98 11.74 -12.38
C TRP A 437 23.68 12.72 -13.53
N GLU A 438 24.55 12.75 -14.53
CA GLU A 438 24.44 13.55 -15.74
C GLU A 438 23.25 13.14 -16.63
N GLU A 439 22.79 11.90 -16.51
CA GLU A 439 21.64 11.35 -17.25
C GLU A 439 20.31 11.47 -16.47
N ILE A 440 20.37 11.99 -15.23
CA ILE A 440 19.21 12.18 -14.35
C ILE A 440 18.74 13.62 -14.41
N VAL A 441 17.42 13.79 -14.51
CA VAL A 441 16.77 15.09 -14.25
C VAL A 441 16.30 15.10 -12.80
N PRO A 442 16.94 15.89 -11.91
CA PRO A 442 16.49 16.00 -10.53
C PRO A 442 15.15 16.72 -10.49
N ASN A 443 14.22 16.19 -9.70
CA ASN A 443 12.96 16.82 -9.35
C ASN A 443 13.03 17.20 -7.88
N VAL A 444 13.37 18.46 -7.58
CA VAL A 444 13.58 18.93 -6.21
C VAL A 444 12.23 19.18 -5.55
N ILE A 445 11.96 18.46 -4.45
CA ILE A 445 10.74 18.59 -3.67
C ILE A 445 11.14 19.02 -2.25
N GLU A 446 10.83 20.26 -1.90
CA GLU A 446 11.03 20.79 -0.55
C GLU A 446 9.75 20.58 0.27
N TYR A 447 9.84 19.86 1.38
CA TYR A 447 8.73 19.71 2.33
C TYR A 447 8.99 20.57 3.58
N ASP A 448 8.13 21.56 3.82
CA ASP A 448 8.17 22.42 5.01
C ASP A 448 7.29 21.85 6.16
N GLY A 449 7.41 20.53 6.42
CA GLY A 449 6.70 19.79 7.47
C GLY A 449 5.60 18.82 6.99
N TRP A 450 4.90 18.19 7.95
CA TRP A 450 3.83 17.17 7.76
C TRP A 450 2.50 17.75 7.25
N ARG A 451 2.53 18.61 6.22
CA ARG A 451 1.32 19.15 5.60
C ARG A 451 1.45 19.18 4.09
N ASP A 452 0.34 18.81 3.44
CA ASP A 452 0.07 18.92 2.02
C ASP A 452 0.46 20.29 1.47
N ALA A 453 1.68 20.40 0.96
CA ALA A 453 2.00 21.38 -0.07
C ALA A 453 1.58 20.77 -1.40
N ALA A 454 0.30 20.97 -1.73
CA ALA A 454 -0.28 20.90 -3.08
C ALA A 454 0.55 20.16 -4.13
N GLU A 455 0.29 18.85 -4.31
CA GLU A 455 0.77 18.00 -5.41
C GLU A 455 0.50 18.54 -6.85
N TRP A 456 -0.05 19.75 -6.98
CA TRP A 456 -0.59 20.27 -8.24
C TRP A 456 0.16 21.43 -8.87
N GLU A 457 1.19 22.01 -8.26
CA GLU A 457 1.84 23.20 -8.84
C GLU A 457 3.24 23.04 -9.48
N THR A 458 3.81 21.84 -9.58
CA THR A 458 4.75 21.52 -10.68
C THR A 458 5.00 20.01 -10.80
N ASP A 459 4.11 19.31 -11.50
CA ASP A 459 4.35 17.92 -11.91
C ASP A 459 5.36 17.89 -13.07
N LEU A 460 6.66 17.86 -12.72
CA LEU A 460 7.77 17.93 -13.67
C LEU A 460 7.72 16.81 -14.73
N ALA A 461 7.35 15.59 -14.31
CA ALA A 461 7.24 14.45 -15.22
C ALA A 461 6.16 14.71 -16.28
N ARG A 462 4.99 15.20 -15.85
CA ARG A 462 3.90 15.57 -16.76
C ARG A 462 4.30 16.70 -17.69
N GLU A 463 5.01 17.71 -17.21
CA GLU A 463 5.48 18.82 -18.05
C GLU A 463 6.49 18.35 -19.11
N LEU A 464 7.46 17.51 -18.73
CA LEU A 464 8.42 16.94 -19.68
C LEU A 464 7.75 16.06 -20.72
N ALA A 465 6.82 15.18 -20.30
CA ALA A 465 6.06 14.35 -21.21
C ALA A 465 5.18 15.18 -22.17
N ARG A 466 4.57 16.25 -21.67
CA ARG A 466 3.77 17.20 -22.46
C ARG A 466 4.64 17.89 -23.52
N ARG A 467 5.79 18.46 -23.14
CA ARG A 467 6.75 19.07 -24.09
C ARG A 467 7.24 18.08 -25.13
N ALA A 468 7.63 16.88 -24.69
CA ALA A 468 8.12 15.83 -25.58
C ALA A 468 7.15 15.52 -26.72
N VAL A 469 5.84 15.45 -26.43
CA VAL A 469 4.84 15.19 -27.46
C VAL A 469 4.40 16.45 -28.21
N ALA A 470 4.42 17.63 -27.60
CA ALA A 470 4.00 18.88 -28.23
C ALA A 470 5.01 19.45 -29.22
N GLU A 471 6.31 19.32 -28.89
CA GLU A 471 7.42 19.92 -29.61
C GLU A 471 8.04 18.96 -30.65
N THR A 472 7.64 17.70 -30.67
CA THR A 472 8.18 16.74 -31.62
C THR A 472 7.80 17.09 -33.07
N ALA A 473 8.78 16.92 -33.97
CA ALA A 473 8.64 17.30 -35.37
C ALA A 473 7.77 16.31 -36.17
N ASP A 474 7.81 15.03 -35.81
CA ASP A 474 7.01 13.96 -36.40
C ASP A 474 6.64 12.90 -35.35
N ALA A 475 5.62 12.09 -35.64
CA ALA A 475 5.16 11.03 -34.75
C ALA A 475 6.07 9.78 -34.81
N THR A 476 7.39 9.97 -34.74
CA THR A 476 8.37 8.89 -34.58
C THR A 476 8.91 8.87 -33.16
N ARG A 477 9.33 7.69 -32.67
CA ARG A 477 9.95 7.56 -31.35
C ARG A 477 11.26 8.32 -31.29
N GLY A 478 12.05 8.28 -32.36
CA GLY A 478 13.33 9.00 -32.45
C GLY A 478 13.16 10.50 -32.25
N ALA A 479 12.21 11.12 -32.95
CA ALA A 479 11.93 12.55 -32.79
C ALA A 479 11.33 12.89 -31.42
N THR A 480 10.43 12.07 -30.90
CA THR A 480 9.81 12.28 -29.57
C THR A 480 10.85 12.15 -28.46
N LEU A 481 11.77 11.18 -28.57
CA LEU A 481 12.86 11.00 -27.62
C LEU A 481 13.85 12.17 -27.65
N GLN A 482 14.15 12.71 -28.83
CA GLN A 482 15.01 13.88 -28.93
C GLN A 482 14.36 15.11 -28.28
N ALA A 483 13.07 15.37 -28.57
CA ALA A 483 12.33 16.45 -27.92
C ALA A 483 12.27 16.29 -26.40
N LEU A 484 12.06 15.05 -25.91
CA LEU A 484 12.10 14.74 -24.48
C LEU A 484 13.48 15.07 -23.87
N LYS A 485 14.58 14.68 -24.53
CA LYS A 485 15.94 14.93 -24.06
C LYS A 485 16.28 16.43 -24.05
N ASP A 486 15.84 17.17 -25.06
CA ASP A 486 16.05 18.62 -25.13
C ASP A 486 15.28 19.34 -24.01
N ALA A 487 14.01 18.96 -23.79
CA ALA A 487 13.19 19.47 -22.69
C ALA A 487 13.79 19.11 -21.32
N ALA A 488 14.24 17.87 -21.15
CA ALA A 488 14.92 17.39 -19.95
C ALA A 488 16.19 18.19 -19.65
N ALA A 489 17.02 18.47 -20.67
CA ALA A 489 18.23 19.26 -20.51
C ALA A 489 17.94 20.71 -20.07
N GLN A 490 16.89 21.34 -20.64
CA GLN A 490 16.48 22.68 -20.24
C GLN A 490 15.99 22.72 -18.79
N VAL A 491 15.09 21.80 -18.44
CA VAL A 491 14.53 21.69 -17.09
C VAL A 491 15.63 21.38 -16.06
N ARG A 492 16.59 20.52 -16.41
CA ARG A 492 17.70 20.16 -15.52
C ARG A 492 18.49 21.38 -15.09
N VAL A 493 18.74 22.35 -15.97
CA VAL A 493 19.44 23.60 -15.59
C VAL A 493 18.70 24.37 -14.50
N GLU A 494 17.37 24.44 -14.60
CA GLU A 494 16.53 25.10 -13.58
C GLU A 494 16.52 24.31 -12.27
N GLN A 495 16.33 22.99 -12.34
CA GLN A 495 16.27 22.11 -11.17
C GLN A 495 17.62 21.99 -10.44
N GLU A 496 18.73 22.02 -11.16
CA GLU A 496 20.08 22.09 -10.57
C GLU A 496 20.28 23.39 -9.79
N GLY A 497 19.74 24.51 -10.28
CA GLY A 497 19.74 25.78 -9.54
C GLY A 497 18.92 25.70 -8.24
N HIS A 498 17.74 25.09 -8.31
CA HIS A 498 16.91 24.84 -7.11
C HIS A 498 17.63 23.92 -6.11
N LEU A 499 18.24 22.83 -6.60
CA LEU A 499 18.98 21.89 -5.78
C LEU A 499 20.11 22.58 -5.01
N VAL A 500 20.96 23.34 -5.71
CA VAL A 500 22.05 24.10 -5.09
C VAL A 500 21.52 25.07 -4.03
N SER A 501 20.44 25.79 -4.35
CA SER A 501 19.82 26.74 -3.41
C SER A 501 19.26 26.05 -2.16
N ALA A 502 18.62 24.88 -2.33
CA ALA A 502 18.04 24.10 -1.24
C ALA A 502 19.11 23.56 -0.28
N PHE A 503 20.22 23.04 -0.82
CA PHE A 503 21.36 22.59 -0.02
C PHE A 503 22.08 23.75 0.68
N GLU A 504 22.24 24.89 0.00
CA GLU A 504 22.85 26.08 0.60
C GLU A 504 22.03 26.60 1.79
N ALA A 505 20.70 26.55 1.70
CA ALA A 505 19.81 26.88 2.82
C ALA A 505 20.02 25.98 4.06
N HIS A 506 20.54 24.77 3.87
CA HIS A 506 20.91 23.82 4.93
C HIS A 506 22.41 23.87 5.29
N GLY A 507 23.15 24.87 4.80
CA GLY A 507 24.58 25.05 5.08
C GLY A 507 25.50 24.07 4.34
N ILE A 508 25.00 23.38 3.33
CA ILE A 508 25.77 22.41 2.54
C ILE A 508 26.18 23.07 1.22
N ASN A 509 27.48 23.19 0.97
CA ASN A 509 27.98 23.67 -0.32
C ASN A 509 27.81 22.57 -1.38
N TRP A 510 26.82 22.72 -2.26
CA TRP A 510 26.48 21.75 -3.30
C TRP A 510 26.96 22.14 -4.71
N SER A 511 28.00 22.96 -4.80
CA SER A 511 28.61 23.37 -6.07
C SER A 511 29.12 22.15 -6.85
N PRO A 512 28.89 22.06 -8.17
CA PRO A 512 29.38 20.96 -9.00
C PRO A 512 30.90 20.99 -9.15
N ALA A 513 31.48 19.87 -9.56
CA ALA A 513 32.88 19.81 -9.95
C ALA A 513 33.14 20.68 -11.20
N LEU A 514 34.33 21.29 -11.29
CA LEU A 514 34.72 22.09 -12.45
C LEU A 514 35.31 21.24 -13.59
N GLU A 515 35.93 20.12 -13.25
CA GLU A 515 36.58 19.19 -14.17
C GLU A 515 36.48 17.76 -13.60
N ASP A 516 36.58 16.74 -14.46
CA ASP A 516 36.67 15.35 -14.03
C ASP A 516 37.92 15.13 -13.17
N GLY A 517 37.75 14.47 -12.03
CA GLY A 517 38.81 14.23 -11.06
C GLY A 517 39.35 12.79 -11.10
N PRO A 518 40.51 12.52 -10.47
CA PRO A 518 40.93 11.15 -10.20
C PRO A 518 39.96 10.49 -9.21
N ASP A 519 40.04 9.16 -9.09
CA ASP A 519 39.24 8.38 -8.14
C ASP A 519 39.24 9.02 -6.74
N SER A 520 38.09 8.94 -6.08
CA SER A 520 37.92 9.51 -4.74
C SER A 520 38.88 8.83 -3.76
N GLU A 521 39.58 9.62 -2.95
CA GLU A 521 40.41 9.14 -1.84
C GLU A 521 39.95 9.86 -0.58
N ALA A 522 39.24 9.16 0.30
CA ALA A 522 38.72 9.74 1.53
C ALA A 522 38.62 8.70 2.64
N ARG A 523 38.55 9.20 3.88
CA ARG A 523 38.11 8.41 5.03
C ARG A 523 36.72 8.87 5.44
N VAL A 524 35.85 7.91 5.72
CA VAL A 524 34.50 8.17 6.21
C VAL A 524 34.37 7.52 7.57
N HIS A 525 33.78 8.25 8.51
CA HIS A 525 33.38 7.71 9.80
C HIS A 525 31.91 8.03 10.04
N LEU A 526 31.14 7.01 10.43
CA LEU A 526 29.72 7.15 10.71
C LEU A 526 29.44 7.06 12.19
N THR A 527 28.50 7.88 12.65
CA THR A 527 27.92 7.74 13.99
C THR A 527 26.41 7.86 13.91
N ALA A 528 25.70 6.95 14.57
CA ALA A 528 24.26 7.05 14.79
C ALA A 528 24.00 7.34 16.27
N SER A 529 23.18 8.34 16.56
CA SER A 529 22.80 8.69 17.93
C SER A 529 21.36 9.15 18.00
N ARG A 530 20.71 8.97 19.16
CA ARG A 530 19.35 9.50 19.36
C ARG A 530 19.39 11.02 19.36
N ASP A 531 18.40 11.63 18.73
CA ASP A 531 18.21 13.07 18.80
C ASP A 531 17.94 13.48 20.26
N SER A 532 18.47 14.65 20.64
CA SER A 532 18.37 15.14 22.01
C SER A 532 16.99 15.68 22.38
N GLY A 533 16.15 16.02 21.39
CA GLY A 533 14.80 16.51 21.54
C GLY A 533 13.72 15.46 21.24
N ASP A 534 14.07 14.37 20.55
CA ASP A 534 13.14 13.29 20.19
C ASP A 534 13.83 11.91 20.26
N ALA A 535 13.40 11.09 21.21
CA ALA A 535 14.00 9.77 21.45
C ALA A 535 13.71 8.74 20.35
N ASP A 536 12.72 9.02 19.50
CA ASP A 536 12.31 8.19 18.37
C ASP A 536 12.95 8.68 17.05
N VAL A 537 13.80 9.70 17.09
CA VAL A 537 14.61 10.14 15.95
C VAL A 537 16.06 9.73 16.16
N ILE A 538 16.66 9.11 15.14
CA ILE A 538 18.10 8.84 15.08
C ILE A 538 18.78 9.82 14.15
N VAL A 539 19.80 10.52 14.64
CA VAL A 539 20.69 11.35 13.83
C VAL A 539 21.88 10.51 13.39
N VAL A 540 22.04 10.35 12.08
CA VAL A 540 23.23 9.76 11.46
C VAL A 540 24.13 10.88 10.97
N GLU A 541 25.36 10.90 11.46
CA GLU A 541 26.41 11.83 11.04
C GLU A 541 27.48 11.09 10.27
N ALA A 542 27.91 11.68 9.15
CA ALA A 542 29.00 11.16 8.33
C ALA A 542 30.13 12.19 8.27
N GLU A 543 31.23 11.94 8.97
CA GLU A 543 32.46 12.73 8.86
C GLU A 543 33.29 12.21 7.69
N VAL A 544 33.56 13.07 6.71
CA VAL A 544 34.38 12.77 5.54
C VAL A 544 35.66 13.58 5.58
N GLU A 545 36.79 12.89 5.59
CA GLU A 545 38.13 13.46 5.43
C GLU A 545 38.62 13.22 4.00
N ASN A 546 38.83 14.28 3.22
CA ASN A 546 39.39 14.16 1.88
C ASN A 546 40.92 13.96 1.96
N THR A 547 41.39 12.74 1.70
CA THR A 547 42.82 12.38 1.74
C THR A 547 43.49 12.43 0.35
N GLY A 548 42.72 12.75 -0.69
CA GLY A 548 43.17 12.79 -2.07
C GLY A 548 43.94 14.05 -2.46
N GLN A 549 44.04 14.28 -3.77
CA GLN A 549 44.79 15.39 -4.35
C GLN A 549 43.91 16.53 -4.90
N GLN A 550 42.59 16.35 -4.90
CA GLN A 550 41.63 17.33 -5.43
C GLN A 550 40.37 17.40 -4.54
N PRO A 551 39.68 18.56 -4.49
CA PRO A 551 38.44 18.71 -3.72
C PRO A 551 37.35 17.72 -4.16
N LEU A 552 36.57 17.21 -3.21
CA LEU A 552 35.39 16.40 -3.50
C LEU A 552 34.17 17.31 -3.56
N ALA A 553 33.51 17.36 -4.72
CA ALA A 553 32.30 18.14 -4.93
C ALA A 553 31.05 17.26 -4.79
N ARG A 554 29.94 17.84 -4.31
CA ARG A 554 28.65 17.15 -4.09
C ARG A 554 28.80 15.78 -3.42
N THR A 555 29.66 15.74 -2.40
CA THR A 555 29.99 14.50 -1.71
C THR A 555 28.77 14.00 -0.97
N LEU A 556 28.45 12.72 -1.13
CA LEU A 556 27.40 12.03 -0.40
C LEU A 556 27.87 10.66 0.05
N ILE A 557 27.32 10.21 1.18
CA ILE A 557 27.55 8.87 1.72
C ILE A 557 26.27 8.06 1.57
N GLU A 558 26.36 6.93 0.89
CA GLU A 558 25.28 5.95 0.71
C GLU A 558 25.52 4.77 1.66
N LEU A 559 24.46 4.34 2.35
CA LEU A 559 24.49 3.18 3.22
C LEU A 559 23.68 2.03 2.61
N GLU A 560 24.22 0.82 2.68
CA GLU A 560 23.49 -0.41 2.39
C GLU A 560 23.50 -1.36 3.59
N CYS A 561 22.37 -2.04 3.82
CA CYS A 561 22.18 -2.89 5.00
C CYS A 561 21.12 -3.97 4.76
N ASP A 562 21.50 -5.23 4.95
CA ASP A 562 20.60 -6.36 4.77
C ASP A 562 19.66 -6.60 5.96
N THR A 563 20.02 -6.11 7.15
CA THR A 563 19.35 -6.46 8.41
C THR A 563 18.35 -5.40 8.87
N PHE A 564 18.51 -4.14 8.44
CA PHE A 564 17.60 -3.05 8.80
C PHE A 564 17.36 -2.09 7.64
N SER A 565 16.13 -2.12 7.12
CA SER A 565 15.72 -1.31 5.97
C SER A 565 15.73 0.20 6.21
N ALA A 566 15.86 0.68 7.45
CA ALA A 566 16.01 2.11 7.72
C ALA A 566 17.42 2.62 7.38
N TRP A 567 18.42 1.72 7.30
CA TRP A 567 19.78 2.05 6.88
C TRP A 567 19.97 1.90 5.37
N SER A 568 19.40 0.86 4.75
CA SER A 568 19.58 0.60 3.31
C SER A 568 18.97 1.72 2.46
N GLY A 569 19.76 2.22 1.50
CA GLY A 569 19.42 3.35 0.65
C GLY A 569 19.46 4.72 1.36
N LEU A 570 19.92 4.79 2.61
CA LEU A 570 20.08 6.08 3.30
C LEU A 570 21.22 6.88 2.67
N VAL A 571 20.98 8.16 2.41
CA VAL A 571 21.99 9.07 1.86
C VAL A 571 22.26 10.22 2.81
N VAL A 572 23.53 10.40 3.20
CA VAL A 572 23.99 11.53 4.01
C VAL A 572 24.72 12.53 3.10
N PRO A 573 24.12 13.70 2.80
CA PRO A 573 24.79 14.72 2.00
C PRO A 573 25.85 15.45 2.83
N VAL A 574 27.06 15.54 2.28
CA VAL A 574 28.21 16.21 2.89
C VAL A 574 28.58 17.48 2.11
N GLY A 575 28.45 17.45 0.78
CA GLY A 575 28.72 18.58 -0.09
C GLY A 575 30.21 18.71 -0.43
N TRP A 576 30.73 19.94 -0.39
CA TRP A 576 32.10 20.24 -0.78
C TRP A 576 33.11 19.90 0.33
N VAL A 577 34.15 19.12 0.01
CA VAL A 577 35.23 18.75 0.94
C VAL A 577 36.59 19.07 0.32
N GLU A 578 37.25 20.12 0.82
CA GLU A 578 38.59 20.52 0.38
C GLU A 578 39.66 19.48 0.74
N VAL A 579 40.78 19.51 0.02
CA VAL A 579 41.89 18.58 0.26
C VAL A 579 42.44 18.74 1.68
N GLY A 580 42.45 17.65 2.44
CA GLY A 580 42.92 17.62 3.83
C GLY A 580 41.91 18.16 4.84
N GLU A 581 40.71 18.57 4.41
CA GLU A 581 39.64 18.99 5.32
C GLU A 581 38.76 17.83 5.75
N LYS A 582 38.04 18.06 6.86
CA LYS A 582 37.00 17.19 7.39
C LYS A 582 35.69 17.95 7.40
N VAL A 583 34.66 17.37 6.80
CA VAL A 583 33.31 17.94 6.76
C VAL A 583 32.33 16.87 7.21
N THR A 584 31.33 17.27 8.01
CA THR A 584 30.32 16.37 8.54
C THR A 584 28.96 16.66 7.92
N GLY A 585 28.40 15.67 7.22
CA GLY A 585 27.00 15.65 6.82
C GLY A 585 26.12 15.04 7.90
N LYS A 586 24.84 15.41 7.95
CA LYS A 586 23.88 14.88 8.93
C LYS A 586 22.53 14.60 8.29
N VAL A 587 21.88 13.53 8.73
CA VAL A 587 20.51 13.15 8.38
C VAL A 587 19.80 12.65 9.64
N SER A 588 18.51 12.94 9.78
CA SER A 588 17.69 12.47 10.88
C SER A 588 16.71 11.43 10.37
N ILE A 589 16.46 10.37 11.14
CA ILE A 589 15.61 9.25 10.73
C ILE A 589 14.56 9.05 11.81
N PRO A 590 13.27 9.34 11.53
CA PRO A 590 12.21 9.00 12.45
C PRO A 590 12.02 7.48 12.44
N LEU A 591 12.15 6.87 13.61
CA LEU A 591 11.85 5.47 13.86
C LEU A 591 10.44 5.34 14.41
N ARG A 592 9.79 4.22 14.08
CA ARG A 592 8.56 3.87 14.80
C ARG A 592 8.93 3.49 16.24
N PRO A 593 8.16 3.94 17.24
CA PRO A 593 8.33 3.43 18.59
C PRO A 593 8.18 1.90 18.66
N GLY A 594 8.88 1.26 19.59
CA GLY A 594 8.87 -0.20 19.80
C GLY A 594 10.00 -0.97 19.11
N ILE A 595 10.94 -0.30 18.44
CA ILE A 595 12.14 -0.93 17.89
C ILE A 595 13.13 -1.19 19.02
N ASN A 596 13.36 -2.48 19.31
CA ASN A 596 14.36 -2.89 20.30
C ASN A 596 15.76 -2.38 19.92
N PRO A 597 16.60 -2.05 20.92
CA PRO A 597 18.00 -1.72 20.69
C PRO A 597 18.68 -2.82 19.87
N ARG A 598 19.33 -2.40 18.78
CA ARG A 598 19.98 -3.26 17.79
C ARG A 598 21.26 -2.61 17.29
N GLN A 599 22.15 -3.46 16.79
CA GLN A 599 23.37 -3.07 16.09
C GLN A 599 23.32 -3.70 14.71
N ASP A 600 23.59 -2.91 13.68
CA ASP A 600 23.57 -3.35 12.30
C ASP A 600 24.89 -2.99 11.64
N GLU A 601 25.42 -3.94 10.85
CA GLU A 601 26.55 -3.71 9.96
C GLU A 601 26.02 -3.03 8.69
N VAL A 602 26.65 -1.92 8.32
CA VAL A 602 26.28 -1.12 7.16
C VAL A 602 27.46 -0.99 6.21
N GLU A 603 27.24 -1.31 4.94
CA GLU A 603 28.20 -1.04 3.87
C GLU A 603 28.16 0.46 3.54
N VAL A 604 29.32 1.10 3.48
CA VAL A 604 29.46 2.54 3.30
C VAL A 604 30.10 2.84 1.96
N ARG A 605 29.38 3.58 1.11
CA ARG A 605 29.90 4.06 -0.17
C ARG A 605 29.95 5.58 -0.19
N LEU A 606 31.05 6.11 -0.70
CA LEU A 606 31.21 7.52 -0.97
C LEU A 606 31.02 7.78 -2.45
N ARG A 607 30.22 8.80 -2.77
CA ARG A 607 30.14 9.37 -4.12
C ARG A 607 30.51 10.84 -4.10
N ALA A 608 31.17 11.27 -5.15
CA ALA A 608 31.49 12.66 -5.43
C ALA A 608 31.27 12.91 -6.92
N ASP A 609 30.88 14.14 -7.25
CA ASP A 609 30.57 14.57 -8.62
C ASP A 609 31.71 14.26 -9.59
N SER A 610 31.38 13.82 -10.80
CA SER A 610 32.35 13.47 -11.86
C SER A 610 33.40 12.41 -11.47
N ARG A 611 33.08 11.49 -10.53
CA ARG A 611 33.98 10.42 -10.08
C ARG A 611 33.24 9.09 -9.90
N LEU A 612 34.00 7.98 -9.96
CA LEU A 612 33.48 6.65 -9.63
C LEU A 612 33.15 6.55 -8.14
N SER A 613 32.13 5.76 -7.82
CA SER A 613 31.77 5.45 -6.43
C SER A 613 32.88 4.66 -5.75
N LEU A 614 33.25 5.08 -4.53
CA LEU A 614 34.25 4.41 -3.71
C LEU A 614 33.54 3.59 -2.62
N LEU A 615 33.76 2.27 -2.61
CA LEU A 615 33.44 1.46 -1.44
C LEU A 615 34.45 1.75 -0.34
N VAL A 616 33.99 2.35 0.76
CA VAL A 616 34.86 2.79 1.86
C VAL A 616 35.09 1.64 2.85
N GLY A 617 34.08 0.82 3.09
CA GLY A 617 34.13 -0.32 4.01
C GLY A 617 32.79 -0.56 4.70
N GLU A 618 32.84 -1.19 5.86
CA GLU A 618 31.69 -1.47 6.73
C GLU A 618 31.85 -0.72 8.06
N GLU A 619 30.74 -0.21 8.60
CA GLU A 619 30.63 0.41 9.93
C GLU A 619 29.49 -0.25 10.71
N VAL A 620 29.46 -0.10 12.03
CA VAL A 620 28.36 -0.62 12.86
C VAL A 620 27.55 0.55 13.40
N LEU A 621 26.26 0.59 13.07
CA LEU A 621 25.33 1.61 13.56
C LEU A 621 24.39 1.04 14.61
N GLU A 622 24.09 1.85 15.61
CA GLU A 622 23.10 1.52 16.64
C GLU A 622 21.76 2.18 16.32
N ALA A 623 20.69 1.41 16.44
CA ALA A 623 19.33 1.91 16.38
C ALA A 623 18.50 1.36 17.55
N GLY A 624 17.47 2.11 17.90
CA GLY A 624 16.45 1.69 18.84
C GLY A 624 15.59 2.88 19.17
N SER A 625 14.30 2.65 19.33
CA SER A 625 13.32 3.70 19.59
C SER A 625 12.79 3.58 21.02
N SER A 626 11.85 4.45 21.39
CA SER A 626 11.13 4.38 22.66
C SER A 626 10.37 3.07 22.75
N PRO A 627 10.39 2.33 23.87
CA PRO A 627 9.60 1.13 24.01
C PRO A 627 8.10 1.45 23.94
N LEU A 628 7.29 0.48 23.52
CA LEU A 628 5.84 0.61 23.56
C LEU A 628 5.37 0.69 25.03
N PRO A 629 4.47 1.63 25.36
CA PRO A 629 4.02 1.79 26.72
C PRO A 629 3.14 0.60 27.12
N ARG A 630 3.28 0.18 28.38
CA ARG A 630 2.42 -0.83 28.98
C ARG A 630 1.26 -0.16 29.67
N ILE A 631 0.05 -0.43 29.21
CA ILE A 631 -1.17 0.09 29.84
C ILE A 631 -2.10 -1.06 30.25
N ARG A 632 -2.84 -0.85 31.34
CA ARG A 632 -4.01 -1.65 31.69
C ARG A 632 -5.22 -0.75 31.67
N VAL A 633 -6.28 -1.25 31.08
CA VAL A 633 -7.57 -0.59 31.06
C VAL A 633 -8.53 -1.39 31.93
N SER A 634 -9.31 -0.73 32.76
CA SER A 634 -10.56 -1.29 33.27
C SER A 634 -11.75 -0.44 32.86
N ALA A 635 -12.88 -1.06 32.52
CA ALA A 635 -14.06 -0.37 32.05
C ALA A 635 -15.32 -0.98 32.67
N ARG A 636 -16.30 -0.12 32.96
CA ARG A 636 -17.63 -0.55 33.45
C ARG A 636 -18.71 0.46 33.10
N LEU A 637 -19.95 0.01 32.99
CA LEU A 637 -21.11 0.90 32.91
C LEU A 637 -21.53 1.38 34.30
N VAL A 638 -21.76 2.68 34.44
CA VAL A 638 -22.18 3.36 35.67
C VAL A 638 -23.43 4.18 35.37
N GLY A 639 -24.45 4.07 36.22
CA GLY A 639 -25.73 4.80 36.07
C GLY A 639 -26.96 3.87 36.02
N GLU A 640 -28.12 4.45 36.32
CA GLU A 640 -29.44 3.78 36.32
C GLU A 640 -30.31 4.30 35.16
N GLY A 641 -31.10 3.42 34.54
CA GLY A 641 -31.93 3.78 33.39
C GLY A 641 -31.17 3.75 32.05
N GLU A 642 -31.68 4.52 31.08
CA GLU A 642 -31.20 4.55 29.69
C GLU A 642 -29.97 5.46 29.49
N ASP A 643 -29.72 6.39 30.43
CA ASP A 643 -28.55 7.27 30.43
C ASP A 643 -27.42 6.66 31.29
N LYS A 644 -26.51 5.92 30.65
CA LYS A 644 -25.36 5.31 31.32
C LYS A 644 -24.07 6.05 30.96
N ARG A 645 -23.03 5.82 31.76
CA ARG A 645 -21.65 6.25 31.47
C ARG A 645 -20.73 5.05 31.50
N ALA A 646 -19.94 4.87 30.46
CA ALA A 646 -18.81 3.96 30.50
C ALA A 646 -17.66 4.67 31.21
N SER A 647 -17.32 4.21 32.42
CA SER A 647 -16.19 4.70 33.17
C SER A 647 -15.00 3.81 32.86
N VAL A 648 -13.99 4.37 32.20
CA VAL A 648 -12.79 3.69 31.72
C VAL A 648 -11.58 4.22 32.49
N ALA A 649 -10.87 3.36 33.20
CA ALA A 649 -9.64 3.69 33.90
C ALA A 649 -8.44 3.17 33.11
N VAL A 650 -7.57 4.07 32.64
CA VAL A 650 -6.31 3.70 31.97
C VAL A 650 -5.17 3.90 32.94
N ARG A 651 -4.42 2.83 33.18
CA ARG A 651 -3.24 2.80 34.06
C ARG A 651 -1.99 2.59 33.25
N ASN A 652 -1.05 3.52 33.36
CA ASN A 652 0.28 3.40 32.77
C ASN A 652 1.18 2.58 33.70
N PHE A 653 1.79 1.50 33.20
CA PHE A 653 2.80 0.69 33.91
C PHE A 653 4.22 1.00 33.47
N SER A 654 4.38 1.83 32.45
CA SER A 654 5.65 2.26 31.92
C SER A 654 6.37 3.19 32.91
N PRO A 655 7.71 3.23 32.87
CA PRO A 655 8.50 4.13 33.72
C PRO A 655 8.52 5.59 33.22
N TYR A 656 7.82 5.93 32.14
CA TYR A 656 7.71 7.26 31.51
C TYR A 656 6.24 7.68 31.33
N SER A 657 5.99 8.98 31.13
CA SER A 657 4.66 9.52 30.85
C SER A 657 4.18 9.08 29.46
N ILE A 658 2.86 9.09 29.25
CA ILE A 658 2.26 8.92 27.92
C ILE A 658 1.51 10.21 27.62
N GLU A 659 1.88 10.89 26.54
CA GLU A 659 1.30 12.17 26.19
C GLU A 659 -0.01 11.99 25.39
N GLY A 660 -0.96 12.87 25.63
CA GLY A 660 -2.18 12.99 24.84
C GLY A 660 -3.10 11.77 24.86
N VAL A 661 -3.19 11.03 25.96
CA VAL A 661 -4.02 9.83 26.05
C VAL A 661 -5.50 10.17 25.82
N GLU A 662 -6.03 9.74 24.70
CA GLU A 662 -7.43 9.85 24.31
C GLU A 662 -8.08 8.47 24.32
N VAL A 663 -9.27 8.39 24.89
CA VAL A 663 -10.04 7.16 25.00
C VAL A 663 -11.39 7.38 24.34
N TYR A 664 -11.74 6.50 23.42
CA TYR A 664 -13.04 6.53 22.76
C TYR A 664 -13.57 5.13 22.45
N PHE A 665 -14.85 5.05 22.14
CA PHE A 665 -15.44 3.84 21.57
C PHE A 665 -15.66 4.04 20.08
N GLU A 666 -15.30 3.06 19.26
CA GLU A 666 -15.77 3.04 17.87
C GLU A 666 -17.28 2.80 17.83
N HIS A 667 -17.90 3.16 16.69
CA HIS A 667 -19.34 3.06 16.48
C HIS A 667 -19.86 1.65 16.82
N PRO A 668 -20.67 1.47 17.88
CA PRO A 668 -21.31 0.20 18.18
C PRO A 668 -22.33 -0.06 17.07
N GLY A 669 -22.14 -1.10 16.27
CA GLY A 669 -22.87 -1.36 15.01
C GLY A 669 -24.41 -1.21 15.03
N ASP A 670 -25.13 -2.30 14.80
CA ASP A 670 -26.61 -2.32 14.79
C ASP A 670 -27.16 -2.69 16.18
N LEU A 671 -26.85 -1.86 17.18
CA LEU A 671 -27.30 -2.05 18.56
C LEU A 671 -28.10 -0.83 19.00
N ASP A 672 -29.07 -1.02 19.91
CA ASP A 672 -29.86 0.04 20.53
C ASP A 672 -29.01 0.82 21.54
N VAL A 673 -27.88 1.36 21.08
CA VAL A 673 -26.82 1.99 21.88
C VAL A 673 -26.29 3.18 21.09
N GLU A 674 -26.27 4.37 21.69
CA GLU A 674 -25.77 5.60 21.09
C GLU A 674 -24.62 6.18 21.94
N LEU A 675 -23.49 6.47 21.30
CA LEU A 675 -22.35 7.15 21.95
C LEU A 675 -22.62 8.66 22.00
N ILE A 676 -22.79 9.20 23.21
CA ILE A 676 -23.06 10.63 23.43
C ILE A 676 -21.75 11.41 23.47
N ASP A 677 -20.79 10.97 24.30
CA ASP A 677 -19.44 11.54 24.34
C ASP A 677 -18.51 10.68 23.51
N ARG A 678 -17.90 11.30 22.49
CA ARG A 678 -17.13 10.55 21.48
C ARG A 678 -15.72 10.22 21.88
N ALA A 679 -15.12 11.01 22.75
CA ALA A 679 -13.77 10.80 23.20
C ALA A 679 -13.57 11.59 24.48
N SER A 680 -12.65 11.11 25.30
CA SER A 680 -12.19 11.82 26.49
C SER A 680 -10.68 11.75 26.50
N ARG A 681 -10.03 12.90 26.69
CA ARG A 681 -8.59 13.03 26.58
C ARG A 681 -8.00 13.64 27.84
N VAL A 682 -6.87 13.10 28.27
CA VAL A 682 -5.98 13.73 29.25
C VAL A 682 -4.70 14.16 28.54
N PRO A 683 -4.14 15.33 28.88
CA PRO A 683 -2.93 15.83 28.23
C PRO A 683 -1.71 14.94 28.52
N GLU A 684 -1.67 14.31 29.69
CA GLU A 684 -0.55 13.46 30.11
C GLU A 684 -1.07 12.37 31.05
N LEU A 685 -0.59 11.13 30.88
CA LEU A 685 -0.74 10.03 31.83
C LEU A 685 0.60 9.70 32.47
N ALA A 686 0.79 10.20 33.70
CA ALA A 686 2.04 10.10 34.46
C ALA A 686 2.53 8.64 34.62
N PRO A 687 3.85 8.42 34.78
CA PRO A 687 4.42 7.11 35.05
C PRO A 687 3.76 6.43 36.26
N ARG A 688 3.33 5.17 36.11
CA ARG A 688 2.59 4.43 37.16
C ARG A 688 1.26 5.07 37.59
N GLY A 689 0.81 6.09 36.88
CA GLY A 689 -0.42 6.84 37.11
C GLY A 689 -1.66 6.12 36.57
N THR A 690 -2.82 6.63 36.95
CA THR A 690 -4.11 6.15 36.45
C THR A 690 -5.01 7.35 36.23
N SER A 691 -5.61 7.43 35.04
CA SER A 691 -6.63 8.42 34.71
C SER A 691 -7.94 7.71 34.45
N VAL A 692 -9.05 8.36 34.81
CA VAL A 692 -10.41 7.85 34.59
C VAL A 692 -11.09 8.75 33.57
N PHE A 693 -11.69 8.12 32.58
CA PHE A 693 -12.37 8.72 31.45
C PHE A 693 -13.83 8.29 31.55
N ASP A 694 -14.74 9.24 31.63
CA ASP A 694 -16.18 8.95 31.60
C ASP A 694 -16.70 9.29 30.21
N LEU A 695 -17.20 8.29 29.50
CA LEU A 695 -17.80 8.41 28.18
C LEU A 695 -19.31 8.17 28.32
N ALA A 696 -20.13 9.17 28.03
CA ALA A 696 -21.57 9.03 28.07
C ALA A 696 -22.08 8.11 26.94
N VAL A 697 -22.89 7.13 27.33
CA VAL A 697 -23.48 6.12 26.43
C VAL A 697 -24.97 6.04 26.74
N TRP A 698 -25.80 6.30 25.74
CA TRP A 698 -27.22 5.99 25.81
C TRP A 698 -27.42 4.52 25.48
N VAL A 699 -28.20 3.82 26.28
CA VAL A 699 -28.52 2.40 26.12
C VAL A 699 -30.03 2.26 26.11
N GLY A 700 -30.58 1.93 24.96
CA GLY A 700 -32.02 1.82 24.77
C GLY A 700 -32.61 0.52 25.32
N PRO A 701 -33.95 0.43 25.36
CA PRO A 701 -34.68 -0.67 25.99
C PRO A 701 -34.52 -2.02 25.30
N GLU A 702 -34.05 -2.07 24.05
CA GLU A 702 -33.79 -3.31 23.30
C GLU A 702 -32.30 -3.70 23.29
N ALA A 703 -31.45 -3.00 24.05
CA ALA A 703 -30.03 -3.32 24.14
C ALA A 703 -29.78 -4.70 24.80
N PRO A 704 -28.74 -5.43 24.36
CA PRO A 704 -28.38 -6.72 24.95
C PRO A 704 -27.88 -6.57 26.39
N ASP A 705 -27.96 -7.66 27.18
CA ASP A 705 -27.50 -7.73 28.59
C ASP A 705 -26.01 -7.35 28.76
N VAL A 706 -25.25 -7.46 27.68
CA VAL A 706 -23.85 -7.08 27.57
C VAL A 706 -23.71 -6.19 26.35
N VAL A 707 -23.17 -5.00 26.54
CA VAL A 707 -22.99 -4.01 25.48
C VAL A 707 -21.60 -4.19 24.87
N PRO A 708 -21.49 -4.71 23.63
CA PRO A 708 -20.21 -4.79 22.96
C PRO A 708 -19.81 -3.40 22.46
N LEU A 709 -18.71 -2.88 22.99
CA LEU A 709 -18.09 -1.63 22.58
C LEU A 709 -16.65 -1.90 22.19
N ASN A 710 -16.17 -1.27 21.14
CA ASN A 710 -14.77 -1.37 20.76
C ASN A 710 -14.02 -0.19 21.33
N LEU A 711 -13.25 -0.40 22.39
CA LEU A 711 -12.48 0.66 23.05
C LEU A 711 -11.18 0.88 22.31
N VAL A 712 -10.93 2.12 21.92
CA VAL A 712 -9.67 2.57 21.35
C VAL A 712 -8.99 3.52 22.33
N VAL A 713 -7.68 3.32 22.51
CA VAL A 713 -6.81 4.22 23.25
C VAL A 713 -5.79 4.79 22.28
N ASP A 714 -5.95 6.08 22.01
CA ASP A 714 -5.03 6.86 21.20
C ASP A 714 -4.07 7.67 22.09
N THR A 715 -2.92 8.01 21.52
CA THR A 715 -1.88 8.83 22.16
C THR A 715 -1.20 9.68 21.10
N ASP A 716 -0.61 10.80 21.51
CA ASP A 716 0.13 11.66 20.57
C ASP A 716 1.35 10.95 19.97
N ASP A 717 2.00 10.09 20.76
CA ASP A 717 3.26 9.44 20.40
C ASP A 717 3.07 8.14 19.57
N PHE A 718 1.91 7.48 19.69
CA PHE A 718 1.67 6.16 19.09
C PHE A 718 0.47 6.10 18.13
N ASN A 719 -0.26 7.21 17.93
CA ASN A 719 -1.62 7.20 17.37
C ASN A 719 -2.45 6.16 18.15
N GLU A 720 -2.98 5.14 17.48
CA GLU A 720 -3.65 4.01 18.11
C GLU A 720 -2.66 3.14 18.89
N LEU A 721 -2.66 3.31 20.21
CA LEU A 721 -1.83 2.53 21.10
C LEU A 721 -2.42 1.13 21.31
N ALA A 722 -3.74 1.01 21.41
CA ALA A 722 -4.43 -0.25 21.56
C ALA A 722 -5.93 -0.15 21.24
N GLU A 723 -6.46 -1.26 20.73
CA GLU A 723 -7.87 -1.47 20.44
C GLU A 723 -8.33 -2.75 21.16
N TRP A 724 -9.46 -2.69 21.87
CA TRP A 724 -10.06 -3.84 22.53
C TRP A 724 -11.56 -3.94 22.29
N PRO A 725 -12.06 -5.09 21.79
CA PRO A 725 -13.47 -5.40 21.90
C PRO A 725 -13.81 -5.66 23.37
N LEU A 726 -14.63 -4.78 23.96
CA LEU A 726 -15.10 -4.86 25.33
C LEU A 726 -16.58 -5.22 25.38
N ASN A 727 -16.90 -6.22 26.17
CA ASN A 727 -18.25 -6.67 26.43
C ASN A 727 -18.69 -6.14 27.79
N LEU A 728 -19.26 -4.94 27.86
CA LEU A 728 -19.61 -4.27 29.12
C LEU A 728 -20.97 -4.73 29.66
N PRO A 729 -21.04 -5.39 30.84
CA PRO A 729 -22.30 -5.86 31.40
C PRO A 729 -23.20 -4.70 31.87
N LEU A 730 -24.51 -4.80 31.63
CA LEU A 730 -25.48 -3.78 32.07
C LEU A 730 -25.59 -3.67 33.60
N ASP A 731 -25.19 -4.72 34.33
CA ASP A 731 -25.16 -4.76 35.79
C ASP A 731 -24.01 -3.94 36.41
N GLY A 732 -23.13 -3.38 35.57
CA GLY A 732 -22.01 -2.53 35.98
C GLY A 732 -20.77 -3.29 36.44
N SER A 733 -20.70 -4.60 36.18
CA SER A 733 -19.49 -5.40 36.40
C SER A 733 -18.30 -4.83 35.61
N GLU A 734 -17.11 -4.90 36.21
CA GLU A 734 -15.88 -4.35 35.64
C GLU A 734 -15.21 -5.37 34.71
N VAL A 735 -14.81 -4.90 33.52
CA VAL A 735 -14.01 -5.64 32.54
C VAL A 735 -12.59 -5.06 32.56
N VAL A 736 -11.58 -5.92 32.55
CA VAL A 736 -10.17 -5.51 32.63
C VAL A 736 -9.39 -6.10 31.46
N VAL A 737 -8.62 -5.28 30.75
CA VAL A 737 -7.74 -5.67 29.64
C VAL A 737 -6.35 -5.04 29.81
N GLU A 738 -5.30 -5.68 29.31
CA GLU A 738 -3.91 -5.23 29.45
C GLU A 738 -3.14 -5.33 28.12
N ALA A 739 -2.36 -4.29 27.80
CA ALA A 739 -1.34 -4.30 26.75
C ALA A 739 0.07 -4.48 27.39
N PRO A 740 1.06 -5.09 26.69
CA PRO A 740 1.11 -5.26 25.25
C PRO A 740 1.31 -6.73 24.87
N SER A 741 0.29 -7.39 24.36
CA SER A 741 0.55 -8.34 23.26
C SER A 741 0.09 -7.64 21.99
N ILE A 742 0.83 -6.58 21.64
CA ILE A 742 0.86 -6.13 20.25
C ILE A 742 1.40 -7.35 19.52
N ALA A 743 0.51 -8.08 18.84
CA ALA A 743 0.95 -8.84 17.69
C ALA A 743 1.62 -7.77 16.82
N ALA A 744 2.95 -7.74 16.83
CA ALA A 744 3.66 -7.15 15.73
C ALA A 744 3.05 -7.87 14.53
N SER A 745 2.23 -7.16 13.75
CA SER A 745 2.14 -7.52 12.37
C SER A 745 3.60 -7.50 11.93
N ASN A 746 4.23 -8.68 11.90
CA ASN A 746 5.51 -8.91 11.25
C ASN A 746 5.25 -8.80 9.75
N HIS A 747 4.78 -7.63 9.37
CA HIS A 747 5.05 -6.99 8.13
C HIS A 747 6.27 -6.12 8.44
N VAL A 748 7.44 -6.77 8.49
CA VAL A 748 8.52 -6.25 7.66
C VAL A 748 8.00 -6.39 6.23
N LEU A 749 7.12 -5.46 5.84
CA LEU A 749 7.09 -5.05 4.45
C LEU A 749 8.45 -4.40 4.30
N SER A 750 9.34 -5.11 3.61
CA SER A 750 10.30 -4.46 2.73
C SER A 750 9.53 -3.32 2.03
N ALA A 751 9.66 -2.11 2.54
CA ALA A 751 9.38 -0.93 1.76
C ALA A 751 10.65 -0.78 0.92
N PRO A 752 10.67 -1.13 -0.38
CA PRO A 752 11.52 -0.37 -1.25
C PRO A 752 11.07 1.09 -1.12
N VAL A 753 12.04 1.99 -1.04
CA VAL A 753 11.91 3.45 -1.05
C VAL A 753 10.61 3.90 -1.72
N GLY A 754 9.60 4.19 -0.91
CA GLY A 754 8.24 4.45 -1.36
C GLY A 754 7.41 4.89 -0.16
N GLY A 755 7.31 6.21 0.04
CA GLY A 755 6.62 6.81 1.16
C GLY A 755 5.20 6.26 1.33
N PHE A 756 4.86 5.91 2.57
CA PHE A 756 3.48 5.60 2.95
C PHE A 756 2.63 6.86 2.89
N VAL A 757 1.45 6.75 2.29
CA VAL A 757 0.34 7.70 2.49
C VAL A 757 -0.64 7.02 3.45
N LEU A 758 -0.81 7.59 4.65
CA LEU A 758 -2.00 7.35 5.46
C LEU A 758 -3.18 8.01 4.75
N PRO A 759 -4.38 7.41 4.74
CA PRO A 759 -5.57 8.11 4.29
C PRO A 759 -5.82 9.29 5.25
N VAL A 760 -5.53 10.50 4.79
CA VAL A 760 -5.88 11.74 5.51
C VAL A 760 -7.40 11.89 5.43
N VAL A 761 -8.05 11.76 6.58
CA VAL A 761 -9.31 12.46 6.85
C VAL A 761 -8.92 13.95 6.94
N ALA A 762 -9.56 14.78 6.11
CA ALA A 762 -9.29 16.20 5.94
C ALA A 762 -9.32 17.02 7.25
#